data_AF-A0A956WUR8-F1
#
_entry.id   AF-A0A956WUR8-F1
#
_cell.length_a   1.000
_cell.length_b   1.000
_cell.length_c   1.000
_cell.angle_alpha   90.00
_cell.angle_beta   90.00
_cell.angle_gamma   90.00
#
_symmetry.space_group_name_H-M   'P 1'
#
loop_
_entity.id
_entity.type
_entity.pdbx_description
1 polymer ?
#
loop_
_entity_poly.entity_id
_entity_poly.type
_entity_poly.pdbx_seq_one_letter_code
_entity_poly.pdbx_strand_id
1 'polypeptide(L)'
;MVYWTEVKNGTIRRGNADGSGTAQTCVTNQKDPRGLVIASSIGKMYWLEREVGRLRRANLDCPASGIETIGPALTSPDRIALDLAGGKIYWTENGTANRIRRANLDGSDPETVLSALDSPVGIAVDHANNRLFWTAFSTDEIWRSTLSGGSKVKILNLDAAANPLDIVLDVNANQMYWASGVLGRIYSATLNGDGAGIWLSLSEPRSIAIDLEGGKMYWGDQGSREIGRVNLDKSNKQVLFDAGDGVDQPLGVALLYGTAPTCYSLTIVANPSAGGFVQVSPPPDCNGKYTSGTQVTVQAFANSNYNFSNWSGDLSGSNNPRNLTMNADKVVTANFSQKPVCYALIRNHTGQGADPAASPNASPGCEAGQFSAGQSITLTAAPAAGWHVAGWSGTNNDASTLTTNTIIMPVGAYAVSVAYVQDSPTCHTLSRTHTGQGGDPVASPAFSSGCGTGQFTAGQSITLNAAPAAGWHVAGWSGTNNDGSTSNTNTVTMPTGAHAISVAYEQDVPPCYTLNRTHTGQGSDPVSSPAFSSGCGTGQYIAGQSISLTVMPAPGWQVAGWSGTNNNGSTATTNTVTMPSNNHTISVSYQVVDSPLVHISYAPVVLFVPSSQPQCFAGPNEVETNNSGAEANGPLCSAGTYTGLSNDDRDFFMFETKVAGTIRIEVSNLHVNGVQLSLYFQVASGQPIKFDTEQADGLLVKLDNAQVGRYYIRIFTSQPNPAEARPYTMQVSFP
;
A
#
# COMPACT_ATOMS: atom_id res chain seq x y z
N MET A 1 -70.07 19.78 10.36
CA MET A 1 -70.96 19.30 9.25
C MET A 1 -71.15 17.80 9.37
N VAL A 2 -72.26 17.27 8.87
CA VAL A 2 -72.43 15.81 8.66
C VAL A 2 -72.34 15.50 7.17
N TYR A 3 -71.66 14.41 6.82
CA TYR A 3 -71.51 13.88 5.47
C TYR A 3 -72.01 12.43 5.42
N TRP A 4 -72.55 11.99 4.29
CA TRP A 4 -72.96 10.59 4.10
C TRP A 4 -72.80 10.09 2.66
N THR A 5 -72.64 8.77 2.51
CA THR A 5 -72.61 8.05 1.23
C THR A 5 -73.98 7.43 0.92
N GLU A 6 -74.43 7.54 -0.33
CA GLU A 6 -75.68 6.95 -0.83
C GLU A 6 -75.38 5.97 -1.95
N VAL A 7 -75.64 4.67 -1.74
CA VAL A 7 -75.23 3.62 -2.69
C VAL A 7 -76.00 3.70 -4.00
N LYS A 8 -77.32 3.79 -3.92
CA LYS A 8 -78.22 3.76 -5.09
C LYS A 8 -78.01 4.94 -6.04
N ASN A 9 -77.61 6.09 -5.50
CA ASN A 9 -77.38 7.33 -6.24
C ASN A 9 -75.91 7.49 -6.68
N GLY A 10 -74.97 6.72 -6.10
CA GLY A 10 -73.54 6.88 -6.35
C GLY A 10 -72.98 8.22 -5.85
N THR A 11 -73.53 8.74 -4.76
CA THR A 11 -73.29 10.11 -4.26
C THR A 11 -72.64 10.14 -2.88
N ILE A 12 -71.93 11.24 -2.62
CA ILE A 12 -71.61 11.70 -1.27
C ILE A 12 -72.30 13.04 -1.09
N ARG A 13 -73.06 13.19 0.00
CA ARG A 13 -73.80 14.40 0.33
C ARG A 13 -73.35 14.95 1.69
N ARG A 14 -73.74 16.19 1.99
CA ARG A 14 -73.54 16.83 3.28
C ARG A 14 -74.74 17.67 3.69
N GLY A 15 -74.82 17.93 4.99
CA GLY A 15 -75.71 18.92 5.59
C GLY A 15 -75.11 19.53 6.86
N ASN A 16 -75.80 20.53 7.40
CA ASN A 16 -75.40 21.09 8.69
C ASN A 16 -75.66 20.06 9.79
N ALA A 17 -74.77 19.99 10.78
CA ALA A 17 -74.82 18.96 11.83
C ALA A 17 -75.93 19.20 12.88
N ASP A 18 -76.75 20.22 12.67
CA ASP A 18 -77.94 20.58 13.44
C ASP A 18 -79.26 20.40 12.65
N GLY A 19 -79.20 19.94 11.39
CA GLY A 19 -80.37 19.80 10.52
C GLY A 19 -80.83 21.10 9.86
N SER A 20 -80.06 22.19 9.97
CA SER A 20 -80.39 23.45 9.30
C SER A 20 -79.98 23.47 7.82
N GLY A 21 -80.70 24.25 7.01
CA GLY A 21 -80.44 24.37 5.56
C GLY A 21 -80.91 23.15 4.77
N THR A 22 -80.32 22.91 3.60
CA THR A 22 -80.67 21.81 2.70
C THR A 22 -79.48 20.92 2.38
N ALA A 23 -79.72 19.62 2.19
CA ALA A 23 -78.71 18.62 1.94
C ALA A 23 -78.05 18.77 0.54
N GLN A 24 -76.76 19.13 0.52
CA GLN A 24 -75.97 19.38 -0.69
C GLN A 24 -75.29 18.11 -1.20
N THR A 25 -75.26 17.91 -2.52
CA THR A 25 -74.45 16.85 -3.15
C THR A 25 -73.01 17.33 -3.38
N CYS A 26 -72.05 16.61 -2.82
CA CYS A 26 -70.62 16.94 -2.84
C CYS A 26 -69.84 16.15 -3.90
N VAL A 27 -70.16 14.87 -4.04
CA VAL A 27 -69.54 13.95 -4.99
C VAL A 27 -70.64 13.16 -5.70
N THR A 28 -70.45 12.89 -6.99
CA THR A 28 -71.37 12.13 -7.85
C THR A 28 -70.63 11.00 -8.57
N ASN A 29 -71.35 10.10 -9.24
CA ASN A 29 -70.81 9.04 -10.11
C ASN A 29 -69.88 8.02 -9.43
N GLN A 30 -69.97 7.87 -8.10
CA GLN A 30 -69.21 6.86 -7.35
C GLN A 30 -69.86 5.47 -7.46
N LYS A 31 -69.03 4.43 -7.32
CA LYS A 31 -69.36 3.04 -7.63
C LYS A 31 -69.53 2.18 -6.39
N ASP A 32 -70.78 2.09 -5.92
CA ASP A 32 -71.18 1.53 -4.62
C ASP A 32 -70.34 2.14 -3.46
N PRO A 33 -70.52 3.44 -3.16
CA PRO A 33 -69.80 4.12 -2.09
C PRO A 33 -70.23 3.60 -0.70
N ARG A 34 -69.30 2.98 0.03
CA ARG A 34 -69.53 2.37 1.35
C ARG A 34 -69.11 3.29 2.50
N GLY A 35 -68.19 2.85 3.36
CA GLY A 35 -67.68 3.65 4.48
C GLY A 35 -67.05 4.97 4.03
N LEU A 36 -67.18 5.97 4.91
CA LEU A 36 -66.74 7.35 4.73
C LEU A 36 -66.09 7.83 6.03
N VAL A 37 -64.99 8.59 5.93
CA VAL A 37 -64.34 9.26 7.07
C VAL A 37 -63.80 10.63 6.67
N ILE A 38 -63.75 11.54 7.64
CA ILE A 38 -63.27 12.91 7.48
C ILE A 38 -61.97 13.09 8.26
N ALA A 39 -60.91 13.52 7.57
CA ALA A 39 -59.64 13.93 8.17
C ALA A 39 -59.63 15.46 8.30
N SER A 40 -60.33 15.97 9.32
CA SER A 40 -60.54 17.42 9.52
C SER A 40 -59.24 18.21 9.61
N SER A 41 -58.22 17.67 10.29
CA SER A 41 -56.91 18.30 10.50
C SER A 41 -56.09 18.53 9.22
N ILE A 42 -56.40 17.83 8.12
CA ILE A 42 -55.72 17.94 6.82
C ILE A 42 -56.67 18.28 5.67
N GLY A 43 -57.93 18.65 5.97
CA GLY A 43 -58.89 19.08 4.97
C GLY A 43 -59.31 18.02 3.93
N LYS A 44 -59.29 16.72 4.28
CA LYS A 44 -59.64 15.62 3.34
C LYS A 44 -60.86 14.79 3.78
N MET A 45 -61.56 14.22 2.81
CA MET A 45 -62.49 13.09 3.01
C MET A 45 -61.94 11.84 2.31
N TYR A 46 -62.26 10.67 2.85
CA TYR A 46 -61.89 9.37 2.30
C TYR A 46 -63.09 8.42 2.29
N TRP A 47 -63.26 7.66 1.21
CA TRP A 47 -64.33 6.67 1.07
C TRP A 47 -63.90 5.44 0.28
N LEU A 48 -64.73 4.40 0.33
CA LEU A 48 -64.52 3.13 -0.35
C LEU A 48 -65.54 2.96 -1.49
N GLU A 49 -65.09 2.66 -2.71
CA GLU A 49 -65.95 2.18 -3.80
C GLU A 49 -65.91 0.65 -3.85
N ARG A 50 -67.03 -0.02 -3.57
CA ARG A 50 -67.08 -1.49 -3.47
C ARG A 50 -67.11 -2.18 -4.83
N GLU A 51 -67.94 -1.69 -5.74
CA GLU A 51 -68.18 -2.28 -7.08
C GLU A 51 -66.90 -2.39 -7.90
N VAL A 52 -66.01 -1.40 -7.76
CA VAL A 52 -64.75 -1.26 -8.52
C VAL A 52 -63.49 -1.41 -7.66
N GLY A 53 -63.64 -1.70 -6.37
CA GLY A 53 -62.53 -2.02 -5.45
C GLY A 53 -61.50 -0.91 -5.27
N ARG A 54 -61.90 0.28 -4.80
CA ARG A 54 -60.99 1.44 -4.64
C ARG A 54 -61.10 2.13 -3.28
N LEU A 55 -59.96 2.58 -2.76
CA LEU A 55 -59.89 3.66 -1.77
C LEU A 55 -59.81 5.00 -2.52
N ARG A 56 -60.58 5.97 -2.05
CA ARG A 56 -60.75 7.29 -2.67
C ARG A 56 -60.44 8.40 -1.69
N ARG A 57 -59.92 9.52 -2.19
CA ARG A 57 -59.60 10.74 -1.44
C ARG A 57 -60.14 11.96 -2.18
N ALA A 58 -60.59 12.98 -1.45
CA ALA A 58 -60.87 14.32 -1.99
C ALA A 58 -60.68 15.41 -0.93
N ASN A 59 -60.74 16.67 -1.38
CA ASN A 59 -60.83 17.84 -0.51
C ASN A 59 -62.25 17.95 0.12
N LEU A 60 -62.43 18.82 1.12
CA LEU A 60 -63.70 19.04 1.84
C LEU A 60 -64.60 20.15 1.27
N ASP A 61 -64.29 20.64 0.07
CA ASP A 61 -65.20 21.47 -0.71
C ASP A 61 -66.37 20.65 -1.30
N CYS A 62 -67.44 21.34 -1.72
CA CYS A 62 -68.56 20.74 -2.44
C CYS A 62 -69.03 21.72 -3.52
N PRO A 63 -69.01 21.35 -4.82
CA PRO A 63 -68.50 20.09 -5.37
C PRO A 63 -67.04 19.83 -5.01
N ALA A 64 -66.71 18.57 -4.69
CA ALA A 64 -65.39 18.23 -4.15
C ALA A 64 -64.30 18.25 -5.24
N SER A 65 -63.18 18.91 -4.95
CA SER A 65 -62.01 18.94 -5.82
C SER A 65 -60.96 17.91 -5.40
N GLY A 66 -60.01 17.61 -6.30
CA GLY A 66 -58.92 16.66 -6.02
C GLY A 66 -59.40 15.22 -5.76
N ILE A 67 -60.45 14.76 -6.48
CA ILE A 67 -60.95 13.39 -6.36
C ILE A 67 -59.95 12.41 -6.96
N GLU A 68 -59.31 11.63 -6.10
CA GLU A 68 -58.22 10.71 -6.41
C GLU A 68 -58.59 9.27 -6.04
N THR A 69 -58.00 8.31 -6.75
CA THR A 69 -57.89 6.92 -6.29
C THR A 69 -56.51 6.76 -5.66
N ILE A 70 -56.43 6.27 -4.44
CA ILE A 70 -55.16 6.13 -3.71
C ILE A 70 -54.96 4.70 -3.22
N GLY A 71 -53.70 4.31 -3.04
CA GLY A 71 -53.33 2.98 -2.57
C GLY A 71 -53.67 1.85 -3.54
N PRO A 72 -53.83 0.61 -3.03
CA PRO A 72 -53.95 -0.59 -3.85
C PRO A 72 -55.37 -0.79 -4.38
N ALA A 73 -55.52 -1.69 -5.35
CA ALA A 73 -56.82 -2.30 -5.65
C ALA A 73 -57.34 -3.08 -4.42
N LEU A 74 -58.64 -2.96 -4.17
CA LEU A 74 -59.33 -3.54 -3.01
C LEU A 74 -60.26 -4.69 -3.45
N THR A 75 -60.66 -5.54 -2.52
CA THR A 75 -61.57 -6.67 -2.78
C THR A 75 -62.74 -6.62 -1.81
N SER A 76 -63.94 -6.30 -2.30
CA SER A 76 -65.16 -6.08 -1.48
C SER A 76 -64.92 -5.22 -0.21
N PRO A 77 -64.43 -3.97 -0.36
CA PRO A 77 -64.22 -3.07 0.77
C PRO A 77 -65.56 -2.58 1.39
N ASP A 78 -65.62 -2.36 2.71
CA ASP A 78 -66.88 -2.02 3.42
C ASP A 78 -66.81 -0.84 4.41
N ARG A 79 -65.98 -0.87 5.45
CA ARG A 79 -65.75 0.30 6.34
C ARG A 79 -64.27 0.68 6.40
N ILE A 80 -64.06 1.92 6.82
CA ILE A 80 -62.80 2.65 6.81
C ILE A 80 -62.69 3.41 8.14
N ALA A 81 -61.51 3.43 8.74
CA ALA A 81 -61.19 4.18 9.95
C ALA A 81 -59.88 4.95 9.77
N LEU A 82 -59.74 6.07 10.48
CA LEU A 82 -58.54 6.89 10.45
C LEU A 82 -57.78 6.76 11.76
N ASP A 83 -56.46 6.63 11.64
CA ASP A 83 -55.50 6.91 12.69
C ASP A 83 -54.76 8.19 12.32
N LEU A 84 -55.33 9.35 12.67
CA LEU A 84 -54.74 10.65 12.37
C LEU A 84 -53.44 10.91 13.15
N ALA A 85 -53.28 10.28 14.33
CA ALA A 85 -52.07 10.41 15.14
C ALA A 85 -50.93 9.52 14.62
N GLY A 86 -51.24 8.29 14.20
CA GLY A 86 -50.31 7.36 13.56
C GLY A 86 -50.10 7.58 12.06
N GLY A 87 -50.84 8.49 11.44
CA GLY A 87 -50.76 8.79 10.00
C GLY A 87 -51.26 7.67 9.09
N LYS A 88 -52.22 6.85 9.54
CA LYS A 88 -52.71 5.65 8.81
C LYS A 88 -54.21 5.69 8.51
N ILE A 89 -54.59 5.01 7.43
CA ILE A 89 -55.97 4.65 7.07
C ILE A 89 -56.10 3.14 7.21
N TYR A 90 -57.14 2.66 7.90
CA TYR A 90 -57.48 1.24 8.03
C TYR A 90 -58.78 0.95 7.27
N TRP A 91 -58.91 -0.23 6.67
CA TRP A 91 -60.17 -0.65 6.04
C TRP A 91 -60.41 -2.16 6.11
N THR A 92 -61.68 -2.54 6.04
CA THR A 92 -62.15 -3.93 5.96
C THR A 92 -62.33 -4.36 4.51
N GLU A 93 -61.92 -5.59 4.20
CA GLU A 93 -62.19 -6.29 2.93
C GLU A 93 -62.89 -7.61 3.26
N ASN A 94 -64.16 -7.78 2.87
CA ASN A 94 -64.95 -8.98 3.19
C ASN A 94 -65.25 -9.85 1.95
N GLY A 95 -66.18 -10.80 2.06
CA GLY A 95 -66.48 -11.77 1.00
C GLY A 95 -65.33 -12.77 0.83
N THR A 96 -64.56 -12.63 -0.25
CA THR A 96 -63.46 -13.55 -0.60
C THR A 96 -62.11 -13.19 0.02
N ALA A 97 -61.88 -11.93 0.36
CA ALA A 97 -60.58 -11.47 0.88
C ALA A 97 -60.47 -11.54 2.41
N ASN A 98 -61.59 -11.32 3.12
CA ASN A 98 -61.78 -11.58 4.55
C ASN A 98 -60.59 -11.18 5.44
N ARG A 99 -60.24 -9.88 5.39
CA ARG A 99 -59.03 -9.31 6.00
C ARG A 99 -59.20 -7.84 6.37
N ILE A 100 -58.29 -7.34 7.21
CA ILE A 100 -58.14 -5.91 7.52
C ILE A 100 -56.77 -5.45 7.02
N ARG A 101 -56.74 -4.29 6.38
CA ARG A 101 -55.54 -3.68 5.79
C ARG A 101 -55.37 -2.25 6.29
N ARG A 102 -54.16 -1.72 6.14
CA ARG A 102 -53.88 -0.29 6.37
C ARG A 102 -52.85 0.26 5.39
N ALA A 103 -52.81 1.58 5.26
CA ALA A 103 -51.85 2.35 4.46
C ALA A 103 -51.58 3.71 5.13
N ASN A 104 -50.65 4.50 4.62
CA ASN A 104 -50.45 5.91 4.98
C ASN A 104 -51.67 6.78 4.55
N LEU A 105 -51.79 8.02 5.04
CA LEU A 105 -52.89 8.95 4.66
C LEU A 105 -52.93 9.35 3.17
N ASP A 106 -51.89 9.02 2.40
CA ASP A 106 -51.83 9.16 0.93
C ASP A 106 -52.01 7.83 0.17
N GLY A 107 -52.23 6.72 0.89
CA GLY A 107 -52.36 5.38 0.32
C GLY A 107 -51.03 4.63 0.09
N SER A 108 -49.87 5.24 0.38
CA SER A 108 -48.58 4.55 0.33
C SER A 108 -48.42 3.52 1.47
N ASP A 109 -47.42 2.63 1.33
CA ASP A 109 -47.14 1.51 2.25
C ASP A 109 -48.37 0.64 2.65
N PRO A 110 -49.13 0.08 1.69
CA PRO A 110 -50.32 -0.71 1.99
C PRO A 110 -50.00 -2.14 2.46
N GLU A 111 -50.31 -2.46 3.71
CA GLU A 111 -50.07 -3.76 4.34
C GLU A 111 -51.36 -4.47 4.78
N THR A 112 -51.27 -5.77 5.07
CA THR A 112 -52.38 -6.55 5.66
C THR A 112 -52.12 -6.71 7.15
N VAL A 113 -53.03 -6.17 7.97
CA VAL A 113 -52.93 -6.16 9.44
C VAL A 113 -53.42 -7.49 10.01
N LEU A 114 -54.52 -8.01 9.48
CA LEU A 114 -55.15 -9.27 9.86
C LEU A 114 -55.71 -9.96 8.63
N SER A 115 -55.67 -11.29 8.58
CA SER A 115 -56.25 -12.11 7.50
C SER A 115 -57.04 -13.29 8.08
N ALA A 116 -57.76 -14.01 7.23
CA ALA A 116 -58.65 -15.11 7.63
C ALA A 116 -59.64 -14.68 8.74
N LEU A 117 -60.45 -13.67 8.43
CA LEU A 117 -61.46 -13.09 9.32
C LEU A 117 -62.88 -13.39 8.84
N ASP A 118 -63.79 -13.52 9.80
CA ASP A 118 -65.17 -13.94 9.58
C ASP A 118 -66.06 -12.77 9.11
N SER A 119 -65.88 -12.40 7.84
CA SER A 119 -66.58 -11.29 7.17
C SER A 119 -66.49 -9.96 7.94
N PRO A 120 -65.30 -9.34 8.04
CA PRO A 120 -65.13 -8.09 8.78
C PRO A 120 -65.91 -6.95 8.13
N VAL A 121 -66.73 -6.22 8.89
CA VAL A 121 -67.53 -5.09 8.38
C VAL A 121 -67.10 -3.77 9.01
N GLY A 122 -67.49 -3.52 10.26
CA GLY A 122 -67.14 -2.31 11.02
C GLY A 122 -65.72 -2.36 11.54
N ILE A 123 -65.08 -1.19 11.66
CA ILE A 123 -63.70 -1.05 12.13
C ILE A 123 -63.51 0.26 12.89
N ALA A 124 -62.85 0.20 14.05
CA ALA A 124 -62.54 1.38 14.84
C ALA A 124 -61.13 1.31 15.45
N VAL A 125 -60.51 2.49 15.58
CA VAL A 125 -59.12 2.66 16.02
C VAL A 125 -59.08 3.42 17.34
N ASP A 126 -58.34 2.88 18.29
CA ASP A 126 -57.90 3.55 19.51
C ASP A 126 -56.36 3.61 19.49
N HIS A 127 -55.85 4.74 18.98
CA HIS A 127 -54.41 4.95 18.83
C HIS A 127 -53.69 4.97 20.18
N ALA A 128 -54.24 5.71 21.15
CA ALA A 128 -53.60 5.99 22.43
C ALA A 128 -53.29 4.72 23.25
N ASN A 129 -54.13 3.69 23.12
CA ASN A 129 -53.93 2.41 23.80
C ASN A 129 -53.42 1.29 22.86
N ASN A 130 -53.10 1.60 21.60
CA ASN A 130 -52.73 0.63 20.56
C ASN A 130 -53.78 -0.50 20.42
N ARG A 131 -55.06 -0.15 20.25
CA ARG A 131 -56.17 -1.11 20.09
C ARG A 131 -56.91 -0.90 18.77
N LEU A 132 -57.15 -1.99 18.06
CA LEU A 132 -57.98 -2.05 16.85
C LEU A 132 -59.20 -2.92 17.16
N PHE A 133 -60.41 -2.46 16.83
CA PHE A 133 -61.66 -3.18 17.02
C PHE A 133 -62.35 -3.42 15.68
N TRP A 134 -63.03 -4.56 15.52
CA TRP A 134 -63.88 -4.82 14.36
C TRP A 134 -65.08 -5.71 14.70
N THR A 135 -66.11 -5.65 13.86
CA THR A 135 -67.26 -6.56 13.87
C THR A 135 -67.04 -7.68 12.87
N ALA A 136 -67.39 -8.91 13.25
CA ALA A 136 -67.36 -10.08 12.39
C ALA A 136 -68.80 -10.47 12.04
N PHE A 137 -69.20 -10.18 10.80
CA PHE A 137 -70.59 -10.22 10.37
C PHE A 137 -71.14 -11.65 10.28
N SER A 138 -70.32 -12.63 9.89
CA SER A 138 -70.78 -14.01 9.65
C SER A 138 -70.71 -14.93 10.87
N THR A 139 -70.17 -14.46 12.00
CA THR A 139 -70.14 -15.19 13.28
C THR A 139 -70.89 -14.49 14.42
N ASP A 140 -71.50 -13.33 14.17
CA ASP A 140 -72.16 -12.50 15.20
C ASP A 140 -71.22 -12.15 16.37
N GLU A 141 -70.02 -11.63 16.06
CA GLU A 141 -68.97 -11.37 17.06
C GLU A 141 -68.37 -9.97 16.98
N ILE A 142 -67.80 -9.52 18.10
CA ILE A 142 -66.93 -8.34 18.18
C ILE A 142 -65.54 -8.77 18.63
N TRP A 143 -64.51 -8.29 17.94
CA TRP A 143 -63.12 -8.67 18.15
C TRP A 143 -62.20 -7.46 18.31
N ARG A 144 -61.03 -7.70 18.91
CA ARG A 144 -59.98 -6.71 19.14
C ARG A 144 -58.59 -7.28 18.85
N SER A 145 -57.66 -6.44 18.42
CA SER A 145 -56.22 -6.71 18.32
C SER A 145 -55.42 -5.46 18.70
N THR A 146 -54.09 -5.53 18.62
CA THR A 146 -53.27 -4.32 18.46
C THR A 146 -53.49 -3.68 17.08
N LEU A 147 -53.02 -2.45 16.89
CA LEU A 147 -53.00 -1.78 15.58
C LEU A 147 -52.15 -2.53 14.54
N SER A 148 -51.24 -3.40 14.99
CA SER A 148 -50.40 -4.28 14.19
C SER A 148 -50.96 -5.71 14.02
N GLY A 149 -52.20 -5.97 14.45
CA GLY A 149 -52.85 -7.28 14.33
C GLY A 149 -52.41 -8.34 15.35
N GLY A 150 -51.47 -8.01 16.24
CA GLY A 150 -51.09 -8.85 17.37
C GLY A 150 -52.20 -8.98 18.42
N SER A 151 -52.11 -9.97 19.30
CA SER A 151 -53.03 -10.14 20.44
C SER A 151 -54.52 -10.13 20.05
N LYS A 152 -54.90 -10.85 18.98
CA LYS A 152 -56.31 -11.05 18.58
C LYS A 152 -57.10 -11.72 19.71
N VAL A 153 -58.12 -11.04 20.22
CA VAL A 153 -59.01 -11.48 21.31
C VAL A 153 -60.46 -11.21 20.92
N LYS A 154 -61.35 -12.18 21.16
CA LYS A 154 -62.80 -11.97 21.03
C LYS A 154 -63.29 -11.17 22.23
N ILE A 155 -64.05 -10.12 21.99
CA ILE A 155 -64.65 -9.24 23.00
C ILE A 155 -66.08 -9.68 23.33
N LEU A 156 -66.86 -10.05 22.31
CA LEU A 156 -68.27 -10.43 22.50
C LEU A 156 -68.71 -11.51 21.49
N ASN A 157 -69.62 -12.38 21.92
CA ASN A 157 -70.58 -13.02 21.02
C ASN A 157 -71.91 -12.26 21.18
N LEU A 158 -72.62 -11.99 20.08
CA LEU A 158 -73.87 -11.25 20.03
C LEU A 158 -75.09 -12.20 20.04
N ASP A 159 -76.28 -11.62 20.01
CA ASP A 159 -77.52 -12.33 19.65
C ASP A 159 -77.36 -12.98 18.26
N ALA A 160 -77.93 -14.17 18.05
CA ALA A 160 -77.89 -14.82 16.74
C ALA A 160 -78.63 -14.00 15.67
N ALA A 161 -78.02 -13.87 14.49
CA ALA A 161 -78.42 -12.97 13.40
C ALA A 161 -78.39 -11.47 13.77
N ALA A 162 -77.54 -11.06 14.72
CA ALA A 162 -77.25 -9.65 14.98
C ALA A 162 -76.64 -8.94 13.77
N ASN A 163 -75.92 -9.66 12.89
CA ASN A 163 -75.36 -9.17 11.64
C ASN A 163 -74.63 -7.82 11.82
N PRO A 164 -73.65 -7.75 12.74
CA PRO A 164 -73.09 -6.48 13.21
C PRO A 164 -72.39 -5.72 12.08
N LEU A 165 -72.71 -4.43 11.98
CA LEU A 165 -72.24 -3.54 10.94
C LEU A 165 -71.16 -2.61 11.50
N ASP A 166 -71.41 -1.30 11.48
CA ASP A 166 -70.46 -0.28 11.87
C ASP A 166 -70.23 -0.20 13.38
N ILE A 167 -69.05 0.28 13.80
CA ILE A 167 -68.65 0.36 15.22
C ILE A 167 -67.85 1.64 15.49
N VAL A 168 -68.14 2.31 16.60
CA VAL A 168 -67.43 3.51 17.08
C VAL A 168 -67.13 3.41 18.58
N LEU A 169 -66.12 4.14 19.05
CA LEU A 169 -65.60 4.05 20.43
C LEU A 169 -65.70 5.40 21.13
N ASP A 170 -66.11 5.38 22.39
CA ASP A 170 -65.72 6.41 23.36
C ASP A 170 -64.64 5.81 24.26
N VAL A 171 -63.38 6.08 23.91
CA VAL A 171 -62.22 5.55 24.62
C VAL A 171 -62.14 6.09 26.05
N ASN A 172 -62.62 7.31 26.29
CA ASN A 172 -62.56 7.98 27.59
C ASN A 172 -63.65 7.47 28.55
N ALA A 173 -64.86 7.24 28.06
CA ALA A 173 -65.93 6.58 28.83
C ALA A 173 -65.78 5.05 28.89
N ASN A 174 -64.75 4.49 28.25
CA ASN A 174 -64.54 3.04 28.11
C ASN A 174 -65.77 2.33 27.48
N GLN A 175 -66.40 2.93 26.47
CA GLN A 175 -67.57 2.39 25.75
C GLN A 175 -67.28 2.11 24.27
N MET A 176 -67.93 1.09 23.73
CA MET A 176 -68.10 0.88 22.29
C MET A 176 -69.58 0.84 21.93
N TYR A 177 -69.91 1.35 20.75
CA TYR A 177 -71.25 1.37 20.16
C TYR A 177 -71.21 0.73 18.79
N TRP A 178 -72.18 -0.13 18.46
CA TRP A 178 -72.25 -0.77 17.14
C TRP A 178 -73.68 -0.85 16.59
N ALA A 179 -73.79 -0.81 15.28
CA ALA A 179 -75.06 -0.89 14.56
C ALA A 179 -75.40 -2.33 14.16
N SER A 180 -76.67 -2.69 14.29
CA SER A 180 -77.29 -3.91 13.74
C SER A 180 -78.46 -3.49 12.87
N GLY A 181 -78.28 -3.58 11.55
CA GLY A 181 -79.33 -3.23 10.59
C GLY A 181 -80.52 -4.17 10.70
N VAL A 182 -80.28 -5.48 10.78
CA VAL A 182 -81.35 -6.51 10.76
C VAL A 182 -82.21 -6.50 12.03
N LEU A 183 -81.64 -6.18 13.20
CA LEU A 183 -82.41 -6.08 14.45
C LEU A 183 -82.96 -4.66 14.73
N GLY A 184 -82.70 -3.69 13.85
CA GLY A 184 -83.16 -2.31 13.97
C GLY A 184 -82.58 -1.57 15.19
N ARG A 185 -81.29 -1.77 15.50
CA ARG A 185 -80.70 -1.35 16.79
C ARG A 185 -79.30 -0.79 16.67
N ILE A 186 -78.99 0.16 17.54
CA ILE A 186 -77.63 0.45 18.00
C ILE A 186 -77.50 -0.14 19.40
N TYR A 187 -76.41 -0.85 19.65
CA TYR A 187 -76.06 -1.46 20.93
C TYR A 187 -74.86 -0.74 21.57
N SER A 188 -74.66 -0.94 22.88
CA SER A 188 -73.51 -0.42 23.63
C SER A 188 -72.96 -1.45 24.63
N ALA A 189 -71.66 -1.44 24.87
CA ALA A 189 -70.96 -2.23 25.90
C ALA A 189 -69.64 -1.53 26.31
N THR A 190 -68.95 -2.02 27.33
CA THR A 190 -67.57 -1.58 27.59
C THR A 190 -66.61 -2.02 26.48
N LEU A 191 -65.41 -1.46 26.42
CA LEU A 191 -64.32 -1.91 25.52
C LEU A 191 -63.81 -3.35 25.79
N ASN A 192 -64.35 -4.03 26.81
CA ASN A 192 -64.13 -5.45 27.11
C ASN A 192 -65.41 -6.30 26.98
N GLY A 193 -66.54 -5.73 26.58
CA GLY A 193 -67.80 -6.43 26.35
C GLY A 193 -68.78 -6.45 27.52
N ASP A 194 -68.41 -5.88 28.68
CA ASP A 194 -69.28 -5.84 29.86
C ASP A 194 -70.52 -4.98 29.61
N GLY A 195 -71.66 -5.37 30.19
CA GLY A 195 -72.89 -4.57 30.15
C GLY A 195 -73.53 -4.44 28.77
N ALA A 196 -73.21 -5.33 27.83
CA ALA A 196 -73.74 -5.31 26.47
C ALA A 196 -75.28 -5.29 26.44
N GLY A 197 -75.86 -4.29 25.75
CA GLY A 197 -77.31 -4.11 25.69
C GLY A 197 -77.74 -3.09 24.63
N ILE A 198 -79.07 -2.98 24.43
CA ILE A 198 -79.65 -2.08 23.44
C ILE A 198 -79.43 -0.63 23.88
N TRP A 199 -78.75 0.15 23.04
CA TRP A 199 -78.53 1.57 23.28
C TRP A 199 -79.66 2.42 22.71
N LEU A 200 -80.04 2.21 21.44
CA LEU A 200 -81.12 2.91 20.74
C LEU A 200 -81.83 2.00 19.74
N SER A 201 -83.14 2.13 19.60
CA SER A 201 -83.93 1.48 18.55
C SER A 201 -84.16 2.41 17.35
N LEU A 202 -84.04 1.84 16.15
CA LEU A 202 -84.10 2.44 14.83
C LEU A 202 -84.82 1.47 13.86
N SER A 203 -84.75 1.69 12.55
CA SER A 203 -85.40 0.84 11.54
C SER A 203 -84.39 -0.14 10.92
N GLU A 204 -83.34 0.38 10.27
CA GLU A 204 -82.25 -0.38 9.67
C GLU A 204 -80.94 0.46 9.71
N PRO A 205 -80.32 0.66 10.89
CA PRO A 205 -79.11 1.48 11.01
C PRO A 205 -77.91 0.81 10.33
N ARG A 206 -77.24 1.55 9.43
CA ARG A 206 -76.13 1.03 8.60
C ARG A 206 -74.77 1.63 8.91
N SER A 207 -74.72 2.85 9.45
CA SER A 207 -73.49 3.51 9.89
C SER A 207 -73.78 4.50 11.01
N ILE A 208 -72.79 4.72 11.88
CA ILE A 208 -72.86 5.58 13.05
C ILE A 208 -71.57 6.39 13.19
N ALA A 209 -71.69 7.64 13.65
CA ALA A 209 -70.56 8.52 13.93
C ALA A 209 -70.78 9.23 15.28
N ILE A 210 -69.70 9.43 16.04
CA ILE A 210 -69.77 9.94 17.42
C ILE A 210 -69.03 11.28 17.57
N ASP A 211 -69.76 12.29 18.04
CA ASP A 211 -69.27 13.61 18.41
C ASP A 211 -69.02 13.62 19.92
N LEU A 212 -67.79 13.28 20.31
CA LEU A 212 -67.41 13.17 21.73
C LEU A 212 -67.35 14.53 22.43
N GLU A 213 -66.93 15.59 21.73
CA GLU A 213 -66.86 16.95 22.29
C GLU A 213 -68.26 17.59 22.39
N GLY A 214 -69.07 17.46 21.35
CA GLY A 214 -70.46 17.92 21.34
C GLY A 214 -71.44 16.99 22.07
N GLY A 215 -71.01 15.81 22.51
CA GLY A 215 -71.81 14.84 23.25
C GLY A 215 -72.95 14.19 22.47
N LYS A 216 -72.77 13.89 21.17
CA LYS A 216 -73.84 13.34 20.28
C LYS A 216 -73.41 12.10 19.51
N MET A 217 -74.39 11.29 19.12
CA MET A 217 -74.26 10.27 18.07
C MET A 217 -75.12 10.64 16.86
N TYR A 218 -74.62 10.35 15.67
CA TYR A 218 -75.29 10.50 14.40
C TYR A 218 -75.41 9.12 13.73
N TRP A 219 -76.47 8.88 12.97
CA TRP A 219 -76.68 7.62 12.23
C TRP A 219 -77.17 7.85 10.81
N GLY A 220 -76.93 6.85 9.96
CA GLY A 220 -77.64 6.66 8.69
C GLY A 220 -78.50 5.41 8.78
N ASP A 221 -79.82 5.56 8.58
CA ASP A 221 -80.78 4.47 8.56
C ASP A 221 -81.26 4.21 7.13
N GLN A 222 -81.13 2.97 6.66
CA GLN A 222 -81.51 2.58 5.30
C GLN A 222 -83.02 2.31 5.15
N GLY A 223 -83.69 1.93 6.25
CA GLY A 223 -85.08 1.50 6.29
C GLY A 223 -86.04 2.68 6.37
N SER A 224 -85.74 3.67 7.23
CA SER A 224 -86.46 4.95 7.23
C SER A 224 -85.89 5.97 6.23
N ARG A 225 -84.68 5.73 5.69
CA ARG A 225 -83.95 6.61 4.77
C ARG A 225 -83.70 7.99 5.38
N GLU A 226 -83.08 7.99 6.56
CA GLU A 226 -82.82 9.20 7.32
C GLU A 226 -81.34 9.34 7.69
N ILE A 227 -80.90 10.58 7.81
CA ILE A 227 -79.71 10.95 8.59
C ILE A 227 -80.23 11.58 9.88
N GLY A 228 -79.90 10.98 11.02
CA GLY A 228 -80.40 11.41 12.33
C GLY A 228 -79.31 11.64 13.36
N ARG A 229 -79.71 12.22 14.50
CA ARG A 229 -78.83 12.59 15.62
C ARG A 229 -79.55 12.43 16.98
N VAL A 230 -78.79 12.09 18.01
CA VAL A 230 -79.23 12.09 19.41
C VAL A 230 -78.06 12.50 20.30
N ASN A 231 -78.31 13.04 21.49
CA ASN A 231 -77.26 13.23 22.50
C ASN A 231 -76.83 11.87 23.08
N LEU A 232 -75.61 11.75 23.63
CA LEU A 232 -75.10 10.48 24.17
C LEU A 232 -75.81 10.01 25.46
N ASP A 233 -76.47 10.93 26.17
CA ASP A 233 -77.42 10.64 27.25
C ASP A 233 -78.79 10.14 26.75
N LYS A 234 -78.93 9.93 25.43
CA LYS A 234 -80.15 9.55 24.69
C LYS A 234 -81.23 10.63 24.63
N SER A 235 -80.96 11.86 25.10
CA SER A 235 -81.87 12.99 24.97
C SER A 235 -81.85 13.58 23.55
N ASN A 236 -82.87 14.38 23.21
CA ASN A 236 -82.94 15.15 21.97
C ASN A 236 -82.70 14.32 20.67
N LYS A 237 -83.39 13.18 20.54
CA LYS A 237 -83.41 12.40 19.29
C LYS A 237 -84.12 13.20 18.19
N GLN A 238 -83.45 13.40 17.07
CA GLN A 238 -83.91 14.21 15.94
C GLN A 238 -83.55 13.51 14.62
N VAL A 239 -84.43 13.60 13.63
CA VAL A 239 -84.06 13.42 12.22
C VAL A 239 -83.48 14.75 11.73
N LEU A 240 -82.38 14.71 10.97
CA LEU A 240 -81.74 15.90 10.40
C LEU A 240 -82.07 16.07 8.91
N PHE A 241 -82.09 14.96 8.16
CA PHE A 241 -82.45 14.92 6.73
C PHE A 241 -83.17 13.60 6.42
N ASP A 242 -84.18 13.62 5.55
CA ASP A 242 -84.99 12.43 5.23
C ASP A 242 -85.16 12.16 3.71
N ALA A 243 -86.05 11.24 3.35
CA ALA A 243 -86.36 10.91 1.96
C ALA A 243 -86.93 12.09 1.14
N GLY A 244 -87.53 13.10 1.79
CA GLY A 244 -87.96 14.37 1.21
C GLY A 244 -86.79 15.31 0.90
N ASP A 245 -85.73 15.29 1.73
CA ASP A 245 -84.40 15.84 1.37
C ASP A 245 -83.66 14.99 0.32
N GLY A 246 -84.27 13.90 -0.16
CA GLY A 246 -83.72 12.98 -1.14
C GLY A 246 -82.69 12.00 -0.59
N VAL A 247 -82.65 11.76 0.72
CA VAL A 247 -81.81 10.70 1.30
C VAL A 247 -82.29 9.34 0.79
N ASP A 248 -81.39 8.55 0.19
CA ASP A 248 -81.72 7.21 -0.31
C ASP A 248 -80.56 6.23 -0.13
N GLN A 249 -80.81 5.18 0.67
CA GLN A 249 -79.83 4.15 1.07
C GLN A 249 -78.49 4.71 1.63
N PRO A 250 -78.52 5.48 2.74
CA PRO A 250 -77.31 5.93 3.42
C PRO A 250 -76.55 4.74 4.05
N LEU A 251 -75.27 4.53 3.68
CA LEU A 251 -74.45 3.40 4.18
C LEU A 251 -73.21 3.78 4.99
N GLY A 252 -72.73 5.02 4.89
CA GLY A 252 -71.60 5.54 5.66
C GLY A 252 -71.91 6.97 6.10
N VAL A 253 -71.67 7.29 7.37
CA VAL A 253 -71.89 8.63 7.95
C VAL A 253 -70.59 9.10 8.61
N ALA A 254 -70.22 10.36 8.38
CA ALA A 254 -69.00 10.94 8.93
C ALA A 254 -69.19 12.41 9.30
N LEU A 255 -68.34 12.89 10.21
CA LEU A 255 -68.48 14.21 10.85
C LEU A 255 -67.24 15.08 10.61
N LEU A 256 -67.49 16.34 10.24
CA LEU A 256 -66.48 17.39 10.21
C LEU A 256 -66.63 18.26 11.46
N TYR A 257 -65.70 18.08 12.39
CA TYR A 257 -65.54 18.87 13.61
C TYR A 257 -64.78 20.17 13.34
N GLY A 258 -65.05 21.19 14.15
CA GLY A 258 -64.47 22.53 14.01
C GLY A 258 -65.03 23.34 12.83
N THR A 259 -64.67 24.62 12.80
CA THR A 259 -64.71 25.42 11.57
C THR A 259 -63.74 24.83 10.55
N ALA A 260 -63.96 25.08 9.25
CA ALA A 260 -62.94 24.78 8.24
C ALA A 260 -61.60 25.43 8.66
N PRO A 261 -60.45 24.75 8.48
CA PRO A 261 -59.16 25.29 8.88
C PRO A 261 -58.93 26.66 8.23
N THR A 262 -58.46 27.63 9.01
CA THR A 262 -58.02 28.92 8.46
C THR A 262 -56.77 28.66 7.62
N CYS A 263 -56.84 28.87 6.31
CA CYS A 263 -55.76 28.52 5.39
C CYS A 263 -55.16 29.72 4.67
N TYR A 264 -53.83 29.77 4.63
CA TYR A 264 -53.03 30.89 4.17
C TYR A 264 -52.17 30.54 2.95
N SER A 265 -52.10 31.43 1.96
CA SER A 265 -51.21 31.28 0.82
C SER A 265 -49.77 31.60 1.19
N LEU A 266 -48.82 30.91 0.56
CA LEU A 266 -47.40 31.22 0.62
C LEU A 266 -46.92 31.54 -0.80
N THR A 267 -46.77 32.83 -1.09
CA THR A 267 -46.19 33.31 -2.34
C THR A 267 -44.68 33.27 -2.24
N ILE A 268 -44.04 32.61 -3.19
CA ILE A 268 -42.59 32.42 -3.26
C ILE A 268 -42.04 33.20 -4.47
N VAL A 269 -41.02 34.02 -4.25
CA VAL A 269 -40.40 34.86 -5.29
C VAL A 269 -38.89 34.61 -5.33
N ALA A 270 -38.34 34.39 -6.53
CA ALA A 270 -36.91 34.46 -6.80
C ALA A 270 -36.57 35.82 -7.40
N ASN A 271 -35.60 36.54 -6.81
CA ASN A 271 -35.23 37.89 -7.20
C ASN A 271 -33.71 38.01 -7.47
N PRO A 272 -33.26 38.13 -8.73
CA PRO A 272 -34.03 38.01 -9.96
C PRO A 272 -34.53 36.58 -10.19
N SER A 273 -35.53 36.40 -11.07
CA SER A 273 -36.11 35.09 -11.39
C SER A 273 -35.11 34.13 -12.05
N ALA A 274 -34.12 34.65 -12.78
CA ALA A 274 -32.99 33.87 -13.31
C ALA A 274 -31.97 33.44 -12.23
N GLY A 275 -32.08 33.99 -11.00
CA GLY A 275 -31.09 33.80 -9.94
C GLY A 275 -31.14 32.44 -9.26
N GLY A 276 -32.29 31.77 -9.28
CA GLY A 276 -32.49 30.50 -8.59
C GLY A 276 -33.97 30.17 -8.45
N PHE A 277 -34.25 29.15 -7.64
CA PHE A 277 -35.60 28.76 -7.23
C PHE A 277 -35.65 28.53 -5.71
N VAL A 278 -36.84 28.27 -5.19
CA VAL A 278 -37.06 27.96 -3.77
C VAL A 278 -37.95 26.73 -3.67
N GLN A 279 -37.54 25.77 -2.85
CA GLN A 279 -38.32 24.60 -2.48
C GLN A 279 -39.00 24.84 -1.13
N VAL A 280 -40.17 24.22 -0.93
CA VAL A 280 -40.95 24.29 0.32
C VAL A 280 -41.29 22.89 0.80
N SER A 281 -41.30 22.67 2.12
CA SER A 281 -41.66 21.39 2.75
C SER A 281 -42.30 21.63 4.13
N PRO A 282 -43.44 21.01 4.47
CA PRO A 282 -44.26 20.13 3.62
C PRO A 282 -44.88 20.88 2.43
N PRO A 283 -45.49 20.18 1.44
CA PRO A 283 -46.33 20.80 0.43
C PRO A 283 -47.65 21.35 1.03
N PRO A 284 -48.40 22.20 0.30
CA PRO A 284 -49.67 22.76 0.78
C PRO A 284 -50.72 21.67 1.06
N ASP A 285 -51.29 21.68 2.26
CA ASP A 285 -52.27 20.70 2.74
C ASP A 285 -53.72 21.07 2.38
N CYS A 286 -54.02 22.38 2.37
CA CYS A 286 -55.36 22.95 2.27
C CYS A 286 -55.60 23.63 0.91
N ASN A 287 -56.00 22.86 -0.11
CA ASN A 287 -56.37 23.34 -1.46
C ASN A 287 -55.35 24.32 -2.10
N GLY A 288 -54.05 24.03 -1.98
CA GLY A 288 -52.97 24.89 -2.50
C GLY A 288 -52.52 26.00 -1.53
N LYS A 289 -53.14 26.09 -0.36
CA LYS A 289 -52.75 26.90 0.80
C LYS A 289 -52.27 26.00 1.96
N TYR A 290 -51.74 26.62 3.01
CA TYR A 290 -51.31 25.97 4.24
C TYR A 290 -52.28 26.22 5.40
N THR A 291 -52.55 25.21 6.21
CA THR A 291 -53.33 25.32 7.45
C THR A 291 -52.64 26.24 8.47
N SER A 292 -53.41 27.04 9.19
CA SER A 292 -52.91 27.94 10.23
C SER A 292 -52.06 27.20 11.28
N GLY A 293 -50.87 27.74 11.56
CA GLY A 293 -49.89 27.17 12.48
C GLY A 293 -48.89 26.20 11.83
N THR A 294 -49.09 25.81 10.56
CA THR A 294 -48.15 24.91 9.84
C THR A 294 -46.76 25.52 9.77
N GLN A 295 -45.75 24.77 10.19
CA GLN A 295 -44.35 25.14 9.99
C GLN A 295 -43.88 24.64 8.62
N VAL A 296 -43.54 25.58 7.74
CA VAL A 296 -42.99 25.33 6.41
C VAL A 296 -41.50 25.65 6.44
N THR A 297 -40.67 24.67 6.10
CA THR A 297 -39.25 24.89 5.79
C THR A 297 -39.15 25.39 4.35
N VAL A 298 -38.53 26.54 4.16
CA VAL A 298 -38.21 27.08 2.83
C VAL A 298 -36.69 26.99 2.59
N GLN A 299 -36.30 26.61 1.37
CA GLN A 299 -34.90 26.46 0.98
C GLN A 299 -34.65 27.06 -0.39
N ALA A 300 -33.72 28.01 -0.48
CA ALA A 300 -33.31 28.63 -1.74
C ALA A 300 -32.18 27.83 -2.40
N PHE A 301 -32.29 27.63 -3.71
CA PHE A 301 -31.30 26.99 -4.57
C PHE A 301 -30.88 27.99 -5.63
N ALA A 302 -29.63 28.46 -5.58
CA ALA A 302 -29.09 29.40 -6.55
C ALA A 302 -28.70 28.69 -7.86
N ASN A 303 -28.97 29.33 -8.99
CA ASN A 303 -28.49 28.86 -10.30
C ASN A 303 -26.97 29.07 -10.41
N SER A 304 -26.31 28.38 -11.35
CA SER A 304 -24.84 28.30 -11.46
C SER A 304 -24.11 29.64 -11.31
N ASN A 305 -24.67 30.69 -11.92
CA ASN A 305 -24.06 32.02 -12.05
C ASN A 305 -24.51 32.99 -10.93
N TYR A 306 -25.10 32.49 -9.85
CA TYR A 306 -25.66 33.28 -8.75
C TYR A 306 -25.31 32.67 -7.39
N ASN A 307 -25.32 33.52 -6.36
CA ASN A 307 -25.28 33.15 -4.95
C ASN A 307 -26.60 33.57 -4.29
N PHE A 308 -27.10 32.78 -3.35
CA PHE A 308 -28.17 33.24 -2.47
C PHE A 308 -27.62 34.31 -1.50
N SER A 309 -28.24 35.48 -1.47
CA SER A 309 -27.83 36.60 -0.61
C SER A 309 -28.58 36.58 0.73
N ASN A 310 -29.92 36.63 0.67
CA ASN A 310 -30.78 36.74 1.85
C ASN A 310 -32.26 36.53 1.51
N TRP A 311 -33.05 36.20 2.54
CA TRP A 311 -34.51 36.31 2.50
C TRP A 311 -34.97 37.76 2.69
N SER A 312 -36.07 38.13 2.05
CA SER A 312 -36.85 39.34 2.33
C SER A 312 -38.36 39.06 2.21
N GLY A 313 -39.20 40.04 2.57
CA GLY A 313 -40.64 39.85 2.74
C GLY A 313 -40.95 39.39 4.17
N ASP A 314 -41.77 38.35 4.33
CA ASP A 314 -42.10 37.75 5.63
C ASP A 314 -40.95 36.97 6.30
N LEU A 315 -39.80 36.84 5.63
CA LEU A 315 -38.58 36.24 6.16
C LEU A 315 -37.38 37.18 5.98
N SER A 316 -36.37 37.01 6.82
CA SER A 316 -35.19 37.88 6.86
C SER A 316 -33.90 37.13 7.21
N GLY A 317 -32.75 37.69 6.82
CA GLY A 317 -31.42 37.14 7.06
C GLY A 317 -30.96 36.14 5.99
N SER A 318 -29.72 35.66 6.12
CA SER A 318 -29.02 34.80 5.15
C SER A 318 -29.07 33.30 5.45
N ASN A 319 -29.64 32.87 6.59
CA ASN A 319 -29.75 31.45 6.94
C ASN A 319 -30.67 30.72 5.94
N ASN A 320 -30.17 29.63 5.35
CA ASN A 320 -30.85 28.84 4.34
C ASN A 320 -30.48 27.35 4.54
N PRO A 321 -31.45 26.42 4.74
CA PRO A 321 -32.90 26.62 4.81
C PRO A 321 -33.36 27.44 6.02
N ARG A 322 -34.65 27.82 6.06
CA ARG A 322 -35.27 28.60 7.13
C ARG A 322 -36.71 28.15 7.36
N ASN A 323 -37.16 28.13 8.61
CA ASN A 323 -38.56 27.82 8.93
C ASN A 323 -39.44 29.09 8.97
N LEU A 324 -40.71 28.91 8.59
CA LEU A 324 -41.78 29.90 8.57
C LEU A 324 -43.05 29.28 9.16
N THR A 325 -43.70 29.96 10.11
CA THR A 325 -45.02 29.55 10.61
C THR A 325 -46.11 30.26 9.81
N MET A 326 -47.01 29.50 9.19
CA MET A 326 -48.12 30.03 8.39
C MET A 326 -49.25 30.53 9.29
N ASN A 327 -49.22 31.82 9.66
CA ASN A 327 -50.19 32.47 10.55
C ASN A 327 -50.93 33.69 9.92
N ALA A 328 -50.65 33.96 8.65
CA ALA A 328 -51.28 34.94 7.77
C ALA A 328 -50.95 34.52 6.33
N ASP A 329 -51.58 35.10 5.30
CA ASP A 329 -51.04 34.97 3.93
C ASP A 329 -49.60 35.57 3.90
N LYS A 330 -48.65 34.88 3.25
CA LYS A 330 -47.21 35.18 3.31
C LYS A 330 -46.59 35.43 1.94
N VAL A 331 -45.62 36.34 1.87
CA VAL A 331 -44.77 36.56 0.69
C VAL A 331 -43.30 36.47 1.10
N VAL A 332 -42.60 35.48 0.54
CA VAL A 332 -41.17 35.24 0.81
C VAL A 332 -40.38 35.39 -0.49
N THR A 333 -39.39 36.28 -0.45
CA THR A 333 -38.46 36.52 -1.55
C THR A 333 -37.08 35.97 -1.21
N ALA A 334 -36.58 35.05 -2.02
CA ALA A 334 -35.16 34.70 -2.06
C ALA A 334 -34.43 35.68 -2.98
N ASN A 335 -33.51 36.45 -2.42
CA ASN A 335 -32.69 37.40 -3.18
C ASN A 335 -31.38 36.74 -3.56
N PHE A 336 -31.02 36.82 -4.84
CA PHE A 336 -29.83 36.21 -5.41
C PHE A 336 -28.92 37.31 -5.99
N SER A 337 -27.64 37.30 -5.61
CA SER A 337 -26.61 38.12 -6.23
C SER A 337 -25.97 37.36 -7.38
N GLN A 338 -25.77 38.01 -8.53
CA GLN A 338 -25.03 37.39 -9.63
C GLN A 338 -23.57 37.22 -9.20
N LYS A 339 -22.99 36.05 -9.44
CA LYS A 339 -21.56 35.82 -9.26
C LYS A 339 -20.77 36.73 -10.22
N PRO A 340 -19.63 37.30 -9.80
CA PRO A 340 -18.73 37.97 -10.72
C PRO A 340 -18.24 37.00 -11.81
N VAL A 341 -17.83 37.53 -12.97
CA VAL A 341 -17.20 36.72 -14.02
C VAL A 341 -15.74 36.50 -13.64
N CYS A 342 -15.46 35.27 -13.21
CA CYS A 342 -14.17 34.84 -12.69
C CYS A 342 -13.35 34.14 -13.79
N TYR A 343 -12.04 34.42 -13.85
CA TYR A 343 -11.10 33.79 -14.76
C TYR A 343 -10.00 33.07 -13.97
N ALA A 344 -9.59 31.87 -14.41
CA ALA A 344 -8.57 31.10 -13.73
C ALA A 344 -7.16 31.68 -13.97
N LEU A 345 -6.41 31.87 -12.88
CA LEU A 345 -4.99 32.21 -12.93
C LEU A 345 -4.14 30.94 -12.72
N ILE A 346 -3.66 30.38 -13.83
CA ILE A 346 -2.76 29.23 -13.86
C ILE A 346 -1.37 29.74 -13.44
N ARG A 347 -0.76 29.07 -12.46
CA ARG A 347 0.52 29.47 -11.85
C ARG A 347 1.46 28.28 -11.94
N ASN A 348 2.63 28.50 -12.53
CA ASN A 348 3.64 27.47 -12.78
C ASN A 348 5.00 27.93 -12.23
N HIS A 349 5.99 27.03 -12.23
CA HIS A 349 7.39 27.37 -12.03
C HIS A 349 8.32 26.50 -12.90
N THR A 350 9.57 26.93 -13.03
CA THR A 350 10.69 26.11 -13.53
C THR A 350 11.88 26.19 -12.57
N GLY A 351 12.77 25.20 -12.57
CA GLY A 351 13.78 25.04 -11.52
C GLY A 351 13.21 24.40 -10.24
N GLN A 352 13.85 24.58 -9.10
CA GLN A 352 13.39 24.04 -7.81
C GLN A 352 12.75 25.11 -6.93
N GLY A 353 11.52 24.86 -6.50
CA GLY A 353 10.74 25.75 -5.63
C GLY A 353 9.28 25.30 -5.58
N ALA A 354 8.37 26.25 -5.43
CA ALA A 354 6.92 26.04 -5.57
C ALA A 354 6.29 27.06 -6.51
N ASP A 355 5.08 26.76 -7.00
CA ASP A 355 4.27 27.69 -7.79
C ASP A 355 3.99 28.98 -6.98
N PRO A 356 4.06 30.16 -7.60
CA PRO A 356 3.99 31.42 -6.88
C PRO A 356 2.64 31.61 -6.20
N ALA A 357 2.65 31.90 -4.90
CA ALA A 357 1.44 32.13 -4.11
C ALA A 357 0.74 33.43 -4.54
N ALA A 358 -0.57 33.37 -4.79
CA ALA A 358 -1.38 34.55 -5.13
C ALA A 358 -1.96 35.21 -3.87
N SER A 359 -1.81 36.52 -3.75
CA SER A 359 -2.41 37.36 -2.70
C SER A 359 -3.20 38.52 -3.33
N PRO A 360 -4.53 38.63 -3.11
CA PRO A 360 -5.38 37.63 -2.46
C PRO A 360 -5.43 36.31 -3.24
N ASN A 361 -5.93 35.24 -2.63
CA ASN A 361 -6.01 33.90 -3.23
C ASN A 361 -7.18 33.72 -4.23
N ALA A 362 -8.13 34.66 -4.24
CA ALA A 362 -9.25 34.75 -5.18
C ALA A 362 -9.76 36.21 -5.24
N SER A 363 -10.64 36.51 -6.19
CA SER A 363 -11.53 37.69 -6.09
C SER A 363 -12.73 37.40 -5.17
N PRO A 364 -13.32 38.41 -4.50
CA PRO A 364 -14.55 38.23 -3.73
C PRO A 364 -15.69 37.66 -4.58
N GLY A 365 -16.19 36.48 -4.21
CA GLY A 365 -17.23 35.76 -4.96
C GLY A 365 -16.72 34.78 -6.03
N CYS A 366 -15.41 34.66 -6.21
CA CYS A 366 -14.76 33.66 -7.07
C CYS A 366 -14.20 32.47 -6.26
N GLU A 367 -13.91 31.36 -6.93
CA GLU A 367 -13.26 30.19 -6.32
C GLU A 367 -11.75 30.42 -6.16
N ALA A 368 -11.08 29.58 -5.34
CA ALA A 368 -9.64 29.70 -5.09
C ALA A 368 -8.83 29.60 -6.40
N GLY A 369 -7.96 30.58 -6.65
CA GLY A 369 -7.19 30.70 -7.89
C GLY A 369 -7.94 31.35 -9.06
N GLN A 370 -9.18 31.83 -8.86
CA GLN A 370 -9.95 32.55 -9.86
C GLN A 370 -10.17 34.03 -9.49
N PHE A 371 -10.16 34.89 -10.51
CA PHE A 371 -10.13 36.34 -10.33
C PHE A 371 -10.99 37.08 -11.37
N SER A 372 -11.61 38.17 -10.94
CA SER A 372 -12.29 39.13 -11.81
C SER A 372 -11.27 39.90 -12.65
N ALA A 373 -11.57 40.12 -13.93
CA ALA A 373 -10.72 40.95 -14.79
C ALA A 373 -10.54 42.38 -14.21
N GLY A 374 -9.33 42.92 -14.34
CA GLY A 374 -8.92 44.20 -13.76
C GLY A 374 -8.45 44.14 -12.30
N GLN A 375 -8.61 43.02 -11.58
CA GLN A 375 -8.04 42.89 -10.24
C GLN A 375 -6.51 42.79 -10.29
N SER A 376 -5.83 43.63 -9.51
CA SER A 376 -4.40 43.49 -9.22
C SER A 376 -4.16 42.38 -8.21
N ILE A 377 -3.19 41.51 -8.51
CA ILE A 377 -2.85 40.31 -7.73
C ILE A 377 -1.34 40.33 -7.49
N THR A 378 -0.92 40.20 -6.24
CA THR A 378 0.49 40.00 -5.89
C THR A 378 0.83 38.52 -5.99
N LEU A 379 1.95 38.22 -6.63
CA LEU A 379 2.51 36.88 -6.74
C LEU A 379 3.78 36.80 -5.88
N THR A 380 3.87 35.80 -5.00
CA THR A 380 5.05 35.57 -4.14
C THR A 380 5.68 34.23 -4.48
N ALA A 381 6.90 34.26 -4.99
CA ALA A 381 7.71 33.08 -5.29
C ALA A 381 8.29 32.47 -4.02
N ALA A 382 8.43 31.15 -4.02
CA ALA A 382 9.05 30.37 -2.95
C ALA A 382 10.12 29.45 -3.58
N PRO A 383 11.34 29.94 -3.82
CA PRO A 383 12.44 29.10 -4.29
C PRO A 383 12.83 28.06 -3.25
N ALA A 384 13.44 26.95 -3.69
CA ALA A 384 14.07 25.99 -2.80
C ALA A 384 15.35 26.57 -2.17
N ALA A 385 15.87 25.91 -1.12
CA ALA A 385 17.12 26.32 -0.50
C ALA A 385 18.29 26.21 -1.51
N GLY A 386 19.06 27.29 -1.66
CA GLY A 386 20.12 27.39 -2.67
C GLY A 386 19.59 27.63 -4.09
N TRP A 387 18.43 28.28 -4.25
CA TRP A 387 17.89 28.76 -5.51
C TRP A 387 17.35 30.20 -5.35
N HIS A 388 17.39 31.00 -6.41
CA HIS A 388 16.79 32.33 -6.45
C HIS A 388 15.95 32.54 -7.73
N VAL A 389 15.17 33.64 -7.76
CA VAL A 389 14.32 34.00 -8.91
C VAL A 389 15.17 34.61 -10.02
N ALA A 390 15.25 33.89 -11.15
CA ALA A 390 15.92 34.35 -12.37
C ALA A 390 15.05 35.29 -13.23
N GLY A 391 13.74 35.19 -13.11
CA GLY A 391 12.77 35.97 -13.89
C GLY A 391 11.34 35.47 -13.73
N TRP A 392 10.40 36.18 -14.35
CA TRP A 392 8.99 35.79 -14.43
C TRP A 392 8.52 35.76 -15.90
N SER A 393 7.35 35.17 -16.16
CA SER A 393 6.67 35.25 -17.46
C SER A 393 5.17 35.43 -17.28
N GLY A 394 4.55 36.37 -17.99
CA GLY A 394 3.12 36.67 -17.88
C GLY A 394 2.77 37.59 -16.72
N THR A 395 3.68 38.45 -16.28
CA THR A 395 3.50 39.39 -15.17
C THR A 395 3.59 40.83 -15.64
N ASN A 396 3.29 41.78 -14.74
CA ASN A 396 3.48 43.21 -14.99
C ASN A 396 4.97 43.59 -15.15
N ASN A 397 5.91 42.73 -14.76
CA ASN A 397 7.35 42.93 -14.96
C ASN A 397 8.10 41.59 -15.03
N ASP A 398 8.15 41.00 -16.23
CA ASP A 398 8.82 39.70 -16.46
C ASP A 398 10.34 39.74 -16.24
N ALA A 399 10.96 40.92 -16.31
CA ALA A 399 12.38 41.12 -16.00
C ALA A 399 12.70 41.23 -14.48
N SER A 400 11.72 41.00 -13.60
CA SER A 400 11.92 41.04 -12.15
C SER A 400 12.71 39.82 -11.65
N THR A 401 13.77 40.04 -10.87
CA THR A 401 14.45 38.99 -10.08
C THR A 401 14.00 38.96 -8.61
N LEU A 402 12.97 39.73 -8.26
CA LEU A 402 12.42 39.78 -6.91
C LEU A 402 11.52 38.56 -6.64
N THR A 403 11.47 38.14 -5.38
CA THR A 403 10.54 37.11 -4.88
C THR A 403 9.08 37.54 -4.91
N THR A 404 8.78 38.81 -5.21
CA THR A 404 7.42 39.32 -5.40
C THR A 404 7.24 40.00 -6.75
N ASN A 405 6.13 39.72 -7.42
CA ASN A 405 5.71 40.38 -8.65
C ASN A 405 4.20 40.67 -8.61
N THR A 406 3.63 41.28 -9.66
CA THR A 406 2.19 41.54 -9.77
C THR A 406 1.66 41.17 -11.15
N ILE A 407 0.36 40.90 -11.23
CA ILE A 407 -0.39 40.81 -12.49
C ILE A 407 -1.74 41.51 -12.31
N ILE A 408 -2.19 42.25 -13.33
CA ILE A 408 -3.59 42.68 -13.45
C ILE A 408 -4.33 41.61 -14.25
N MET A 409 -5.34 40.98 -13.65
CA MET A 409 -6.03 39.85 -14.30
C MET A 409 -6.68 40.28 -15.63
N PRO A 410 -6.37 39.64 -16.76
CA PRO A 410 -7.02 39.94 -18.04
C PRO A 410 -8.41 39.28 -18.14
N VAL A 411 -9.09 39.50 -19.27
CA VAL A 411 -10.28 38.74 -19.65
C VAL A 411 -9.84 37.40 -20.26
N GLY A 412 -10.35 36.29 -19.71
CA GLY A 412 -9.98 34.94 -20.09
C GLY A 412 -9.01 34.28 -19.10
N ALA A 413 -8.95 32.95 -19.10
CA ALA A 413 -7.98 32.21 -18.29
C ALA A 413 -6.55 32.56 -18.73
N TYR A 414 -5.66 32.75 -17.76
CA TYR A 414 -4.33 33.30 -18.01
C TYR A 414 -3.27 32.54 -17.22
N ALA A 415 -2.06 32.44 -17.77
CA ALA A 415 -0.98 31.64 -17.23
C ALA A 415 0.24 32.49 -16.91
N VAL A 416 0.80 32.29 -15.72
CA VAL A 416 2.05 32.90 -15.26
C VAL A 416 3.05 31.82 -14.89
N SER A 417 4.34 32.16 -14.95
CA SER A 417 5.42 31.29 -14.46
C SER A 417 6.49 32.11 -13.75
N VAL A 418 7.21 31.47 -12.84
CA VAL A 418 8.46 31.99 -12.25
C VAL A 418 9.60 31.02 -12.56
N ALA A 419 10.75 31.57 -12.98
CA ALA A 419 11.95 30.80 -13.23
C ALA A 419 12.86 30.86 -12.01
N TYR A 420 13.18 29.70 -11.43
CA TYR A 420 14.20 29.56 -10.41
C TYR A 420 15.51 29.09 -11.05
N VAL A 421 16.63 29.68 -10.61
CA VAL A 421 17.99 29.21 -10.95
C VAL A 421 18.74 28.84 -9.67
N GLN A 422 19.60 27.83 -9.75
CA GLN A 422 20.36 27.37 -8.60
C GLN A 422 21.48 28.35 -8.25
N ASP A 423 21.61 28.67 -6.96
CA ASP A 423 22.78 29.34 -6.43
C ASP A 423 23.99 28.43 -6.58
N SER A 424 24.92 28.83 -7.45
CA SER A 424 26.19 28.12 -7.59
C SER A 424 27.03 28.38 -6.34
N PRO A 425 27.35 27.36 -5.52
CA PRO A 425 28.10 27.57 -4.30
C PRO A 425 29.53 28.04 -4.62
N THR A 426 30.12 28.85 -3.74
CA THR A 426 31.53 29.24 -3.90
C THR A 426 32.44 28.05 -3.61
N CYS A 427 32.96 27.45 -4.68
CA CYS A 427 33.80 26.26 -4.64
C CYS A 427 35.29 26.61 -4.62
N HIS A 428 36.05 25.87 -3.83
CA HIS A 428 37.50 25.99 -3.69
C HIS A 428 38.18 24.66 -4.04
N THR A 429 39.26 24.69 -4.81
CA THR A 429 39.99 23.47 -5.21
C THR A 429 40.83 22.93 -4.04
N LEU A 430 40.77 21.61 -3.80
CA LEU A 430 41.65 20.90 -2.88
C LEU A 430 42.71 20.11 -3.66
N SER A 431 43.92 20.65 -3.72
CA SER A 431 45.09 19.98 -4.27
C SER A 431 45.60 18.91 -3.28
N ARG A 432 45.92 17.72 -3.79
CA ARG A 432 46.32 16.56 -3.00
C ARG A 432 47.60 15.99 -3.59
N THR A 433 48.56 15.65 -2.75
CA THR A 433 49.90 15.19 -3.14
C THR A 433 50.42 14.13 -2.16
N HIS A 434 51.53 13.47 -2.48
CA HIS A 434 52.26 12.61 -1.55
C HIS A 434 53.78 12.72 -1.71
N THR A 435 54.52 12.21 -0.73
CA THR A 435 55.97 11.96 -0.77
C THR A 435 56.29 10.56 -0.23
N GLY A 436 57.43 9.99 -0.60
CA GLY A 436 57.72 8.56 -0.36
C GLY A 436 57.06 7.66 -1.42
N GLN A 437 56.76 6.40 -1.09
CA GLN A 437 56.10 5.45 -2.01
C GLN A 437 54.66 5.16 -1.58
N GLY A 438 53.71 5.48 -2.45
CA GLY A 438 52.28 5.25 -2.25
C GLY A 438 51.45 5.96 -3.34
N GLY A 439 50.22 6.33 -3.02
CA GLY A 439 49.37 7.16 -3.88
C GLY A 439 48.94 8.48 -3.22
N ASP A 440 48.46 9.42 -4.04
CA ASP A 440 47.81 10.64 -3.55
C ASP A 440 46.58 10.28 -2.71
N PRO A 441 46.36 10.95 -1.57
CA PRO A 441 45.28 10.58 -0.65
C PRO A 441 43.90 10.83 -1.29
N VAL A 442 43.02 9.84 -1.22
CA VAL A 442 41.68 9.90 -1.80
C VAL A 442 40.77 10.73 -0.87
N ALA A 443 40.07 11.71 -1.44
CA ALA A 443 39.10 12.52 -0.70
C ALA A 443 37.72 11.84 -0.67
N SER A 444 37.11 11.78 0.52
CA SER A 444 35.75 11.31 0.75
C SER A 444 34.93 12.36 1.52
N PRO A 445 33.89 12.95 0.90
CA PRO A 445 33.49 12.81 -0.51
C PRO A 445 34.53 13.41 -1.48
N ALA A 446 34.42 13.09 -2.78
CA ALA A 446 35.39 13.51 -3.79
C ALA A 446 35.24 14.97 -4.28
N PHE A 447 34.10 15.59 -3.99
CA PHE A 447 33.77 17.01 -4.21
C PHE A 447 32.52 17.38 -3.39
N SER A 448 32.23 18.67 -3.22
CA SER A 448 30.97 19.14 -2.64
C SER A 448 29.82 19.12 -3.64
N SER A 449 28.59 18.93 -3.16
CA SER A 449 27.39 19.06 -4.01
C SER A 449 27.31 20.46 -4.64
N GLY A 450 27.19 20.52 -5.97
CA GLY A 450 27.23 21.78 -6.73
C GLY A 450 28.64 22.27 -7.12
N CYS A 451 29.70 21.55 -6.74
CA CYS A 451 31.09 21.87 -7.11
C CYS A 451 31.67 20.90 -8.15
N GLY A 452 32.71 21.33 -8.87
CA GLY A 452 33.46 20.48 -9.79
C GLY A 452 34.30 19.42 -9.06
N THR A 453 34.76 18.40 -9.78
CA THR A 453 35.60 17.32 -9.24
C THR A 453 36.83 17.86 -8.53
N GLY A 454 37.06 17.46 -7.27
CA GLY A 454 38.16 17.96 -6.44
C GLY A 454 37.96 19.38 -5.89
N GLN A 455 36.77 19.96 -6.01
CA GLN A 455 36.41 21.24 -5.42
C GLN A 455 35.35 21.10 -4.32
N PHE A 456 35.44 21.97 -3.32
CA PHE A 456 34.68 21.89 -2.09
C PHE A 456 34.22 23.25 -1.58
N THR A 457 33.11 23.29 -0.84
CA THR A 457 32.62 24.48 -0.15
C THR A 457 33.37 24.72 1.15
N ALA A 458 33.60 25.98 1.49
CA ALA A 458 34.25 26.35 2.75
C ALA A 458 33.45 25.83 3.97
N GLY A 459 34.17 25.35 4.98
CA GLY A 459 33.61 24.73 6.18
C GLY A 459 33.24 23.25 6.04
N GLN A 460 33.25 22.65 4.84
CA GLN A 460 33.00 21.22 4.69
C GLN A 460 34.18 20.41 5.23
N SER A 461 33.88 19.43 6.11
CA SER A 461 34.86 18.41 6.53
C SER A 461 34.99 17.32 5.47
N ILE A 462 36.22 16.98 5.12
CA ILE A 462 36.59 16.04 4.07
C ILE A 462 37.51 14.99 4.69
N THR A 463 37.19 13.70 4.53
CA THR A 463 38.08 12.62 4.96
C THR A 463 39.13 12.37 3.89
N LEU A 464 40.38 12.15 4.29
CA LEU A 464 41.51 11.85 3.41
C LEU A 464 42.01 10.43 3.72
N ASN A 465 42.00 9.57 2.72
CA ASN A 465 42.43 8.17 2.81
C ASN A 465 43.76 7.98 2.08
N ALA A 466 44.84 7.72 2.82
CA ALA A 466 46.15 7.41 2.27
C ALA A 466 46.25 5.95 1.83
N ALA A 467 47.14 5.70 0.87
CA ALA A 467 47.43 4.38 0.31
C ALA A 467 48.96 4.21 0.19
N PRO A 468 49.66 3.85 1.30
CA PRO A 468 51.09 3.55 1.24
C PRO A 468 51.39 2.33 0.37
N ALA A 469 52.61 2.27 -0.19
CA ALA A 469 53.12 1.08 -0.85
C ALA A 469 53.42 -0.06 0.15
N ALA A 470 53.63 -1.28 -0.35
CA ALA A 470 54.01 -2.40 0.51
C ALA A 470 55.38 -2.17 1.16
N GLY A 471 55.44 -2.30 2.49
CA GLY A 471 56.65 -1.99 3.29
C GLY A 471 56.87 -0.48 3.53
N TRP A 472 55.80 0.32 3.47
CA TRP A 472 55.79 1.73 3.83
C TRP A 472 54.57 2.04 4.73
N HIS A 473 54.70 3.03 5.60
CA HIS A 473 53.61 3.54 6.45
C HIS A 473 53.49 5.08 6.34
N VAL A 474 52.43 5.65 6.90
CA VAL A 474 52.24 7.11 6.94
C VAL A 474 53.06 7.73 8.08
N ALA A 475 54.09 8.49 7.74
CA ALA A 475 54.95 9.20 8.68
C ALA A 475 54.35 10.54 9.16
N GLY A 476 53.47 11.14 8.36
CA GLY A 476 52.82 12.41 8.69
C GLY A 476 51.93 12.94 7.57
N TRP A 477 51.21 14.03 7.86
CA TRP A 477 50.43 14.79 6.89
C TRP A 477 50.84 16.27 6.91
N SER A 478 50.43 17.03 5.88
CA SER A 478 50.54 18.49 5.88
C SER A 478 49.28 19.16 5.33
N GLY A 479 48.87 20.28 5.96
CA GLY A 479 47.69 21.06 5.58
C GLY A 479 46.34 20.46 6.02
N THR A 480 46.35 19.47 6.91
CA THR A 480 45.18 18.76 7.42
C THR A 480 44.72 19.31 8.78
N ASN A 481 43.63 18.77 9.32
CA ASN A 481 43.16 19.06 10.68
C ASN A 481 44.08 18.45 11.76
N ASN A 482 44.99 17.52 11.41
CA ASN A 482 45.97 16.93 12.33
C ASN A 482 47.21 16.46 11.56
N ASP A 483 48.15 17.38 11.30
CA ASP A 483 49.38 17.09 10.55
C ASP A 483 50.33 16.10 11.27
N GLY A 484 50.23 15.99 12.59
CA GLY A 484 50.95 15.01 13.40
C GLY A 484 50.36 13.59 13.39
N SER A 485 49.40 13.30 12.51
CA SER A 485 48.80 11.96 12.38
C SER A 485 49.72 11.00 11.64
N THR A 486 49.92 9.79 12.17
CA THR A 486 50.53 8.65 11.45
C THR A 486 49.48 7.64 10.95
N SER A 487 48.19 8.02 10.99
CA SER A 487 47.09 7.17 10.50
C SER A 487 46.95 7.25 8.98
N ASN A 488 46.55 6.11 8.38
CA ASN A 488 46.12 6.04 6.98
C ASN A 488 44.85 6.86 6.68
N THR A 489 44.18 7.42 7.71
CA THR A 489 43.06 8.35 7.55
C THR A 489 43.30 9.65 8.30
N ASN A 490 43.02 10.78 7.65
CA ASN A 490 43.00 12.10 8.26
C ASN A 490 41.75 12.88 7.81
N THR A 491 41.57 14.11 8.28
CA THR A 491 40.50 15.01 7.81
C THR A 491 41.06 16.39 7.47
N VAL A 492 40.39 17.13 6.60
CA VAL A 492 40.61 18.55 6.39
C VAL A 492 39.28 19.27 6.33
N THR A 493 39.16 20.38 7.07
CA THR A 493 38.01 21.28 6.99
C THR A 493 38.34 22.36 5.97
N MET A 494 37.60 22.42 4.86
CA MET A 494 37.96 23.26 3.72
C MET A 494 37.96 24.76 4.11
N PRO A 495 39.07 25.51 3.90
CA PRO A 495 39.11 26.94 4.18
C PRO A 495 38.36 27.76 3.11
N THR A 496 38.22 29.06 3.33
CA THR A 496 37.62 30.03 2.38
C THR A 496 38.59 30.41 1.24
N GLY A 497 39.21 29.42 0.61
CA GLY A 497 40.20 29.58 -0.45
C GLY A 497 40.70 28.23 -0.97
N ALA A 498 41.37 28.24 -2.13
CA ALA A 498 42.01 27.03 -2.65
C ALA A 498 43.09 26.54 -1.68
N HIS A 499 43.14 25.22 -1.47
CA HIS A 499 43.93 24.61 -0.40
C HIS A 499 44.75 23.44 -0.92
N ALA A 500 45.86 23.12 -0.26
CA ALA A 500 46.76 22.05 -0.65
C ALA A 500 47.14 21.20 0.56
N ILE A 501 47.11 19.87 0.38
CA ILE A 501 47.51 18.90 1.39
C ILE A 501 48.52 17.89 0.82
N SER A 502 49.30 17.29 1.71
CA SER A 502 50.22 16.20 1.39
C SER A 502 50.17 15.09 2.44
N VAL A 503 50.58 13.90 2.05
CA VAL A 503 50.87 12.77 2.96
C VAL A 503 52.32 12.33 2.75
N ALA A 504 53.05 12.10 3.83
CA ALA A 504 54.42 11.59 3.80
C ALA A 504 54.40 10.09 4.13
N TYR A 505 55.00 9.29 3.25
CA TYR A 505 55.24 7.87 3.47
C TYR A 505 56.71 7.63 3.85
N GLU A 506 56.96 6.79 4.86
CA GLU A 506 58.29 6.33 5.27
C GLU A 506 58.38 4.80 5.16
N GLN A 507 59.59 4.28 4.91
CA GLN A 507 59.83 2.87 4.63
C GLN A 507 60.04 2.05 5.91
N ASP A 508 59.37 0.91 6.00
CA ASP A 508 59.54 -0.03 7.11
C ASP A 508 60.89 -0.77 6.98
N VAL A 509 61.81 -0.54 7.91
CA VAL A 509 63.08 -1.27 8.01
C VAL A 509 62.93 -2.43 9.02
N PRO A 510 63.05 -3.70 8.61
CA PRO A 510 62.91 -4.83 9.51
C PRO A 510 64.01 -4.87 10.60
N PRO A 511 63.71 -5.34 11.83
CA PRO A 511 64.68 -5.40 12.91
C PRO A 511 65.82 -6.37 12.61
N CYS A 512 67.05 -5.91 12.88
CA CYS A 512 68.29 -6.64 12.65
C CYS A 512 68.82 -7.27 13.95
N TYR A 513 69.05 -8.57 13.93
CA TYR A 513 69.51 -9.36 15.07
C TYR A 513 70.96 -9.82 14.85
N THR A 514 71.80 -9.74 15.88
CA THR A 514 73.22 -10.12 15.80
C THR A 514 73.39 -11.63 15.84
N LEU A 515 74.15 -12.19 14.89
CA LEU A 515 74.57 -13.60 14.89
C LEU A 515 76.01 -13.72 15.41
N ASN A 516 76.16 -14.17 16.65
CA ASN A 516 77.45 -14.54 17.22
C ASN A 516 77.88 -15.91 16.66
N ARG A 517 79.15 -16.03 16.26
CA ARG A 517 79.71 -17.22 15.61
C ARG A 517 80.99 -17.57 16.35
N THR A 518 81.12 -18.84 16.76
CA THR A 518 82.23 -19.32 17.60
C THR A 518 82.71 -20.70 17.16
N HIS A 519 83.83 -21.19 17.70
CA HIS A 519 84.25 -22.58 17.52
C HIS A 519 84.91 -23.20 18.76
N THR A 520 85.04 -24.53 18.73
CA THR A 520 85.82 -25.35 19.68
C THR A 520 86.69 -26.34 18.90
N GLY A 521 87.87 -26.70 19.41
CA GLY A 521 88.90 -27.43 18.66
C GLY A 521 89.85 -26.47 17.94
N GLN A 522 90.31 -26.81 16.72
CA GLN A 522 91.17 -25.94 15.91
C GLN A 522 90.58 -25.71 14.51
N GLY A 523 90.36 -24.45 14.15
CA GLY A 523 89.86 -24.01 12.85
C GLY A 523 89.45 -22.54 12.86
N SER A 524 88.64 -22.11 11.90
CA SER A 524 88.06 -20.78 11.89
C SER A 524 86.79 -20.69 12.76
N ASP A 525 86.40 -19.49 13.16
CA ASP A 525 84.98 -19.24 13.42
C ASP A 525 84.18 -19.41 12.12
N PRO A 526 82.88 -19.76 12.18
CA PRO A 526 82.04 -19.80 11.00
C PRO A 526 81.93 -18.45 10.29
N VAL A 527 82.23 -18.44 8.99
CA VAL A 527 82.00 -17.31 8.10
C VAL A 527 80.60 -17.44 7.51
N SER A 528 79.80 -16.38 7.62
CA SER A 528 78.42 -16.36 7.13
C SER A 528 78.31 -15.71 5.75
N SER A 529 77.46 -16.29 4.90
CA SER A 529 77.10 -15.78 3.58
C SER A 529 75.58 -15.63 3.47
N PRO A 530 75.04 -14.43 3.19
CA PRO A 530 75.78 -13.15 3.13
C PRO A 530 76.36 -12.76 4.51
N ALA A 531 77.27 -11.77 4.54
CA ALA A 531 77.96 -11.36 5.77
C ALA A 531 77.08 -10.53 6.74
N PHE A 532 75.94 -10.04 6.26
CA PHE A 532 74.84 -9.38 6.97
C PHE A 532 73.62 -9.34 6.03
N SER A 533 72.41 -9.08 6.54
CA SER A 533 71.24 -8.80 5.70
C SER A 533 71.33 -7.41 5.05
N SER A 534 70.70 -7.22 3.88
CA SER A 534 70.54 -5.89 3.31
C SER A 534 69.78 -4.98 4.27
N GLY A 535 70.32 -3.78 4.54
CA GLY A 535 69.79 -2.84 5.55
C GLY A 535 70.29 -3.07 6.98
N CYS A 536 71.02 -4.15 7.27
CA CYS A 536 71.54 -4.46 8.61
C CYS A 536 73.03 -4.15 8.78
N GLY A 537 73.44 -3.95 10.04
CA GLY A 537 74.85 -3.81 10.42
C GLY A 537 75.65 -5.11 10.22
N THR A 538 76.98 -5.00 10.16
CA THR A 538 77.87 -6.14 9.93
C THR A 538 77.66 -7.25 10.97
N GLY A 539 77.44 -8.49 10.53
CA GLY A 539 77.10 -9.62 11.41
C GLY A 539 75.67 -9.65 11.93
N GLN A 540 74.78 -8.76 11.45
CA GLN A 540 73.37 -8.73 11.81
C GLN A 540 72.44 -9.10 10.65
N TYR A 541 71.28 -9.68 10.99
CA TYR A 541 70.36 -10.26 10.03
C TYR A 541 68.89 -10.06 10.39
N ILE A 542 68.04 -9.99 9.36
CA ILE A 542 66.59 -9.96 9.50
C ILE A 542 66.10 -11.37 9.89
N ALA A 543 65.15 -11.44 10.83
CA ALA A 543 64.55 -12.71 11.24
C ALA A 543 63.90 -13.46 10.06
N GLY A 544 64.03 -14.78 10.05
CA GLY A 544 63.57 -15.66 8.97
C GLY A 544 64.54 -15.76 7.79
N GLN A 545 65.58 -14.93 7.69
CA GLN A 545 66.60 -15.11 6.65
C GLN A 545 67.43 -16.38 6.91
N SER A 546 67.53 -17.24 5.90
CA SER A 546 68.49 -18.35 5.88
C SER A 546 69.90 -17.81 5.59
N ILE A 547 70.85 -18.19 6.44
CA ILE A 547 72.25 -17.76 6.39
C ILE A 547 73.10 -19.01 6.21
N SER A 548 73.86 -19.07 5.12
CA SER A 548 74.84 -20.14 4.91
C SER A 548 76.05 -19.89 5.80
N LEU A 549 76.49 -20.91 6.52
CA LEU A 549 77.67 -20.90 7.37
C LEU A 549 78.74 -21.79 6.73
N THR A 550 79.94 -21.26 6.53
CA THR A 550 81.09 -21.99 6.01
C THR A 550 82.24 -21.91 7.02
N VAL A 551 82.91 -23.02 7.25
CA VAL A 551 84.05 -23.12 8.19
C VAL A 551 85.28 -23.68 7.50
N MET A 552 86.45 -23.29 8.01
CA MET A 552 87.73 -23.87 7.61
C MET A 552 88.38 -24.54 8.83
N PRO A 553 88.28 -25.88 8.97
CA PRO A 553 89.06 -26.62 9.96
C PRO A 553 90.55 -26.34 9.81
N ALA A 554 91.30 -26.42 10.92
CA ALA A 554 92.76 -26.33 10.86
C ALA A 554 93.37 -27.56 10.16
N PRO A 555 94.60 -27.49 9.63
CA PRO A 555 95.28 -28.65 9.04
C PRO A 555 95.32 -29.83 10.01
N GLY A 556 94.80 -30.98 9.58
CA GLY A 556 94.67 -32.18 10.43
C GLY A 556 93.41 -32.21 11.31
N TRP A 557 92.37 -31.42 11.03
CA TRP A 557 91.09 -31.42 11.73
C TRP A 557 89.90 -31.44 10.75
N GLN A 558 88.74 -31.94 11.20
CA GLN A 558 87.42 -31.87 10.52
C GLN A 558 86.36 -31.39 11.50
N VAL A 559 85.16 -31.08 10.99
CA VAL A 559 84.00 -30.78 11.84
C VAL A 559 83.50 -32.07 12.51
N ALA A 560 83.36 -32.01 13.84
CA ALA A 560 82.75 -33.04 14.68
C ALA A 560 81.24 -32.84 14.87
N GLY A 561 80.77 -31.59 14.78
CA GLY A 561 79.36 -31.21 14.93
C GLY A 561 79.17 -29.70 14.97
N TRP A 562 77.91 -29.25 15.02
CA TRP A 562 77.53 -27.85 15.18
C TRP A 562 76.55 -27.66 16.34
N SER A 563 76.38 -26.42 16.81
CA SER A 563 75.34 -26.02 17.75
C SER A 563 74.69 -24.70 17.34
N GLY A 564 73.39 -24.58 17.61
CA GLY A 564 72.55 -23.44 17.23
C GLY A 564 72.19 -23.35 15.73
N THR A 565 72.59 -24.30 14.89
CA THR A 565 72.31 -24.30 13.45
C THR A 565 71.04 -25.09 13.11
N ASN A 566 70.60 -24.99 11.86
CA ASN A 566 69.46 -25.75 11.33
C ASN A 566 69.71 -27.28 11.31
N ASN A 567 70.99 -27.71 11.28
CA ASN A 567 71.37 -29.11 11.45
C ASN A 567 72.62 -29.25 12.34
N ASN A 568 72.39 -29.32 13.65
CA ASN A 568 73.46 -29.49 14.65
C ASN A 568 74.26 -30.80 14.48
N GLY A 569 73.64 -31.84 13.89
CA GLY A 569 74.29 -33.14 13.65
C GLY A 569 75.19 -33.20 12.40
N SER A 570 75.35 -32.09 11.67
CA SER A 570 76.21 -32.05 10.48
C SER A 570 77.69 -32.20 10.82
N THR A 571 78.43 -32.99 10.05
CA THR A 571 79.90 -33.03 10.04
C THR A 571 80.51 -32.32 8.82
N ALA A 572 79.68 -31.64 8.01
CA ALA A 572 80.15 -30.88 6.87
C ALA A 572 80.80 -29.56 7.29
N THR A 573 81.72 -29.06 6.45
CA THR A 573 82.31 -27.72 6.54
C THR A 573 81.35 -26.59 6.16
N THR A 574 80.08 -26.94 5.86
CA THR A 574 78.99 -25.99 5.70
C THR A 574 77.77 -26.39 6.53
N ASN A 575 76.97 -25.39 6.89
CA ASN A 575 75.68 -25.54 7.55
C ASN A 575 74.77 -24.36 7.16
N THR A 576 73.54 -24.33 7.64
CA THR A 576 72.68 -23.13 7.57
C THR A 576 72.15 -22.77 8.94
N VAL A 577 71.82 -21.50 9.15
CA VAL A 577 70.99 -21.07 10.28
C VAL A 577 69.93 -20.12 9.76
N THR A 578 68.66 -20.39 10.09
CA THR A 578 67.56 -19.46 9.86
C THR A 578 67.49 -18.51 11.04
N MET A 579 67.70 -17.22 10.82
CA MET A 579 67.85 -16.26 11.92
C MET A 579 66.55 -16.17 12.75
N PRO A 580 66.58 -16.41 14.08
CA PRO A 580 65.42 -16.19 14.93
C PRO A 580 65.19 -14.69 15.18
N SER A 581 64.04 -14.34 15.76
CA SER A 581 63.68 -12.96 16.15
C SER A 581 64.36 -12.47 17.44
N ASN A 582 65.61 -12.89 17.65
CA ASN A 582 66.47 -12.51 18.77
C ASN A 582 67.94 -12.66 18.36
N ASN A 583 68.85 -11.99 19.08
CA ASN A 583 70.29 -12.24 18.92
C ASN A 583 70.58 -13.71 19.18
N HIS A 584 71.39 -14.32 18.31
CA HIS A 584 71.57 -15.77 18.26
C HIS A 584 73.06 -16.12 18.32
N THR A 585 73.38 -17.32 18.81
CA THR A 585 74.77 -17.80 18.89
C THR A 585 74.87 -19.18 18.29
N ILE A 586 75.81 -19.36 17.37
CA ILE A 586 76.15 -20.65 16.77
C ILE A 586 77.61 -21.01 17.08
N SER A 587 77.89 -22.30 17.16
CA SER A 587 79.23 -22.84 17.36
C SER A 587 79.49 -24.03 16.45
N VAL A 588 80.74 -24.19 16.02
CA VAL A 588 81.22 -25.40 15.37
C VAL A 588 82.20 -26.12 16.31
N SER A 589 82.21 -27.44 16.30
CA SER A 589 83.21 -28.23 17.01
C SER A 589 84.08 -28.97 16.00
N TYR A 590 85.40 -28.95 16.20
CA TYR A 590 86.37 -29.66 15.37
C TYR A 590 87.02 -30.82 16.14
N GLN A 591 87.34 -31.90 15.42
CA GLN A 591 88.12 -33.04 15.90
C GLN A 591 89.29 -33.34 14.96
N VAL A 592 90.34 -33.98 15.47
CA VAL A 592 91.55 -34.36 14.70
C VAL A 592 91.20 -35.39 13.59
N VAL A 593 91.95 -35.35 12.49
CA VAL A 593 91.81 -36.20 11.31
C VAL A 593 93.14 -36.85 10.96
N ASP A 594 93.16 -38.18 10.95
CA ASP A 594 94.24 -38.94 10.34
C ASP A 594 94.33 -38.64 8.83
N SER A 595 95.53 -38.31 8.37
CA SER A 595 95.80 -37.43 7.21
C SER A 595 95.87 -38.19 5.86
N PRO A 596 96.05 -37.54 4.67
CA PRO A 596 96.23 -36.10 4.39
C PRO A 596 95.52 -35.46 3.15
N LEU A 597 95.40 -34.13 3.20
CA LEU A 597 95.71 -33.08 2.19
C LEU A 597 96.28 -33.49 0.78
N VAL A 598 96.15 -32.75 -0.35
CA VAL A 598 95.19 -31.72 -0.85
C VAL A 598 95.52 -31.32 -2.34
N HIS A 599 94.50 -31.06 -3.19
CA HIS A 599 94.47 -30.29 -4.48
C HIS A 599 95.27 -30.69 -5.79
N ILE A 600 94.56 -30.53 -6.94
CA ILE A 600 94.99 -30.16 -8.35
C ILE A 600 95.16 -31.25 -9.47
N SER A 601 94.20 -31.25 -10.42
CA SER A 601 94.27 -31.47 -11.91
C SER A 601 94.38 -32.84 -12.65
N TYR A 602 93.27 -33.20 -13.33
CA TYR A 602 93.07 -33.80 -14.69
C TYR A 602 93.23 -35.32 -15.07
N ALA A 603 92.15 -35.86 -15.71
CA ALA A 603 92.05 -36.94 -16.75
C ALA A 603 92.00 -38.46 -16.33
N PRO A 604 91.60 -39.44 -17.21
CA PRO A 604 90.24 -39.62 -17.84
C PRO A 604 89.72 -41.11 -18.08
N VAL A 605 88.41 -41.32 -18.40
CA VAL A 605 87.80 -42.28 -19.42
C VAL A 605 87.98 -43.85 -19.28
N VAL A 606 87.08 -44.84 -19.57
CA VAL A 606 85.61 -45.05 -19.90
C VAL A 606 85.26 -46.60 -19.84
N LEU A 607 84.10 -47.13 -20.28
CA LEU A 607 83.66 -48.57 -20.21
C LEU A 607 83.25 -49.26 -21.57
N PHE A 608 82.54 -50.42 -21.54
CA PHE A 608 82.31 -51.34 -22.68
C PHE A 608 81.06 -52.26 -22.55
N VAL A 609 80.42 -52.65 -23.68
CA VAL A 609 79.38 -53.73 -23.81
C VAL A 609 79.54 -54.53 -25.13
N PRO A 610 79.20 -55.86 -25.19
CA PRO A 610 79.26 -56.69 -26.41
C PRO A 610 78.06 -56.58 -27.37
N SER A 611 78.13 -57.23 -28.54
CA SER A 611 77.34 -56.89 -29.75
C SER A 611 76.41 -57.98 -30.30
N SER A 612 75.13 -57.65 -30.58
CA SER A 612 74.26 -58.41 -31.54
C SER A 612 72.90 -57.75 -31.93
N GLN A 613 72.88 -56.53 -32.50
CA GLN A 613 71.75 -55.98 -33.30
C GLN A 613 72.27 -54.94 -34.33
N PRO A 614 71.64 -54.74 -35.51
CA PRO A 614 72.11 -53.80 -36.53
C PRO A 614 71.31 -52.48 -36.66
N GLN A 615 71.98 -51.44 -37.18
CA GLN A 615 71.46 -50.13 -37.64
C GLN A 615 70.95 -49.09 -36.61
N CYS A 616 70.96 -49.40 -35.32
CA CYS A 616 71.07 -48.42 -34.24
C CYS A 616 72.35 -48.72 -33.44
N PHE A 617 72.85 -47.74 -32.67
CA PHE A 617 74.21 -47.64 -32.11
C PHE A 617 74.96 -48.98 -31.96
N ALA A 618 75.79 -49.31 -32.95
CA ALA A 618 76.39 -50.64 -33.11
C ALA A 618 77.58 -50.93 -32.17
N GLY A 619 77.82 -50.05 -31.19
CA GLY A 619 78.85 -50.15 -30.16
C GLY A 619 80.29 -50.20 -30.67
N PRO A 620 81.27 -50.43 -29.77
CA PRO A 620 81.20 -50.18 -28.33
C PRO A 620 81.68 -48.74 -27.99
N ASN A 621 82.04 -47.95 -29.00
CA ASN A 621 82.77 -46.70 -28.84
C ASN A 621 81.81 -45.53 -28.59
N GLU A 622 81.74 -45.07 -27.34
CA GLU A 622 81.40 -43.68 -27.06
C GLU A 622 82.51 -42.75 -27.56
N VAL A 623 82.13 -41.58 -28.08
CA VAL A 623 83.09 -40.54 -28.50
C VAL A 623 83.08 -39.42 -27.47
N GLU A 624 84.13 -39.41 -26.65
CA GLU A 624 84.42 -38.30 -25.74
C GLU A 624 84.85 -37.05 -26.53
N THR A 625 84.45 -35.85 -26.16
CA THR A 625 83.67 -35.46 -24.96
C THR A 625 82.16 -35.44 -25.23
N ASN A 626 81.37 -36.40 -24.72
CA ASN A 626 79.90 -36.38 -24.87
C ASN A 626 79.16 -35.61 -23.76
N ASN A 627 79.85 -34.69 -23.07
CA ASN A 627 79.32 -33.87 -21.98
C ASN A 627 78.31 -32.78 -22.42
N SER A 628 78.08 -32.61 -23.72
CA SER A 628 77.04 -31.72 -24.26
C SER A 628 76.08 -32.42 -25.23
N GLY A 629 74.88 -31.83 -25.34
CA GLY A 629 73.84 -32.29 -26.25
C GLY A 629 74.17 -32.23 -27.75
N ALA A 630 75.26 -31.57 -28.14
CA ALA A 630 75.75 -31.55 -29.53
C ALA A 630 76.66 -32.76 -29.83
N GLU A 631 77.29 -33.33 -28.80
CA GLU A 631 78.20 -34.48 -28.86
C GLU A 631 77.52 -35.79 -28.43
N ALA A 632 76.19 -35.76 -28.24
CA ALA A 632 75.41 -36.87 -27.68
C ALA A 632 75.47 -38.16 -28.51
N ASN A 633 75.95 -39.26 -27.90
CA ASN A 633 76.14 -40.55 -28.55
C ASN A 633 74.80 -41.23 -28.93
N GLY A 634 74.65 -41.67 -30.19
CA GLY A 634 73.41 -42.34 -30.65
C GLY A 634 73.30 -42.48 -32.18
N PRO A 635 72.12 -42.89 -32.72
CA PRO A 635 70.89 -43.20 -31.99
C PRO A 635 70.95 -44.56 -31.28
N LEU A 636 70.63 -44.58 -29.99
CA LEU A 636 70.45 -45.83 -29.23
C LEU A 636 69.30 -46.67 -29.81
N CYS A 637 69.40 -47.99 -29.67
CA CYS A 637 68.32 -48.93 -29.96
C CYS A 637 67.26 -48.95 -28.86
N SER A 638 65.99 -49.13 -29.26
CA SER A 638 64.89 -49.50 -28.35
C SER A 638 65.04 -50.95 -27.89
N ALA A 639 64.65 -51.23 -26.66
CA ALA A 639 64.99 -52.44 -25.89
C ALA A 639 66.51 -52.71 -25.76
N GLY A 640 67.34 -51.69 -25.99
CA GLY A 640 68.79 -51.78 -25.85
C GLY A 640 69.22 -51.81 -24.39
N THR A 641 70.32 -52.53 -24.11
CA THR A 641 71.01 -52.55 -22.82
C THR A 641 72.46 -52.14 -23.03
N TYR A 642 72.90 -51.14 -22.28
CA TYR A 642 74.20 -50.47 -22.36
C TYR A 642 74.87 -50.48 -20.98
N THR A 643 76.15 -50.14 -20.88
CA THR A 643 76.87 -50.14 -19.60
C THR A 643 78.01 -49.12 -19.64
N GLY A 644 78.00 -48.18 -18.71
CA GLY A 644 78.96 -47.07 -18.61
C GLY A 644 79.71 -47.06 -17.28
N LEU A 645 80.78 -46.25 -17.19
CA LEU A 645 81.47 -45.94 -15.93
C LEU A 645 80.92 -44.62 -15.38
N SER A 646 80.89 -44.51 -14.06
CA SER A 646 80.62 -43.25 -13.36
C SER A 646 81.90 -42.45 -13.10
N ASN A 647 82.73 -42.24 -14.12
CA ASN A 647 84.06 -41.63 -14.02
C ASN A 647 84.17 -40.20 -14.61
N ASP A 648 83.15 -39.70 -15.31
CA ASP A 648 83.03 -38.28 -15.66
C ASP A 648 81.75 -37.65 -15.09
N ASP A 649 81.67 -36.32 -15.06
CA ASP A 649 80.55 -35.57 -14.46
C ASP A 649 79.25 -35.73 -15.26
N ARG A 650 79.33 -35.95 -16.58
CA ARG A 650 78.16 -35.85 -17.46
C ARG A 650 78.32 -36.53 -18.81
N ASP A 651 77.37 -37.41 -19.13
CA ASP A 651 77.25 -38.08 -20.43
C ASP A 651 75.93 -37.65 -21.09
N PHE A 652 75.94 -37.39 -22.40
CA PHE A 652 74.72 -37.31 -23.22
C PHE A 652 74.64 -38.45 -24.25
N PHE A 653 73.40 -38.92 -24.44
CA PHE A 653 73.01 -39.87 -25.48
C PHE A 653 71.77 -39.38 -26.23
N MET A 654 71.47 -39.95 -27.40
CA MET A 654 70.24 -39.65 -28.13
C MET A 654 69.58 -40.87 -28.77
N PHE A 655 68.28 -40.76 -29.03
CA PHE A 655 67.47 -41.71 -29.81
C PHE A 655 66.30 -40.99 -30.49
N GLU A 656 65.57 -41.67 -31.37
CA GLU A 656 64.39 -41.11 -32.05
C GLU A 656 63.21 -42.05 -31.97
N THR A 657 62.06 -41.54 -31.54
CA THR A 657 60.77 -42.24 -31.59
C THR A 657 60.12 -42.02 -32.95
N LYS A 658 59.53 -43.08 -33.53
CA LYS A 658 58.88 -42.98 -34.85
C LYS A 658 57.35 -42.96 -34.77
N VAL A 659 56.79 -43.41 -33.64
CA VAL A 659 55.37 -43.26 -33.28
C VAL A 659 55.26 -42.72 -31.86
N ALA A 660 54.10 -42.18 -31.50
CA ALA A 660 53.86 -41.74 -30.13
C ALA A 660 53.59 -42.94 -29.21
N GLY A 661 54.03 -42.88 -27.94
CA GLY A 661 53.89 -43.99 -27.00
C GLY A 661 54.71 -43.80 -25.71
N THR A 662 55.17 -44.89 -25.09
CA THR A 662 55.87 -44.82 -23.79
C THR A 662 57.38 -44.93 -23.96
N ILE A 663 58.12 -43.97 -23.38
CA ILE A 663 59.57 -44.05 -23.19
C ILE A 663 59.85 -44.55 -21.75
N ARG A 664 60.77 -45.50 -21.60
CA ARG A 664 61.33 -45.96 -20.34
C ARG A 664 62.86 -46.03 -20.45
N ILE A 665 63.57 -45.39 -19.52
CA ILE A 665 65.03 -45.43 -19.39
C ILE A 665 65.35 -45.77 -17.94
N GLU A 666 66.13 -46.81 -17.71
CA GLU A 666 66.36 -47.39 -16.39
C GLU A 666 67.85 -47.67 -16.20
N VAL A 667 68.46 -47.08 -15.18
CA VAL A 667 69.90 -47.15 -14.92
C VAL A 667 70.13 -47.84 -13.58
N SER A 668 70.66 -49.05 -13.62
CA SER A 668 70.88 -49.92 -12.46
C SER A 668 72.37 -50.16 -12.20
N ASN A 669 72.72 -50.77 -11.06
CA ASN A 669 74.11 -51.01 -10.65
C ASN A 669 74.95 -49.72 -10.54
N LEU A 670 74.33 -48.58 -10.20
CA LEU A 670 75.05 -47.35 -9.90
C LEU A 670 75.75 -47.50 -8.54
N HIS A 671 77.06 -47.26 -8.51
CA HIS A 671 77.90 -47.41 -7.32
C HIS A 671 78.43 -46.08 -6.76
N VAL A 672 77.95 -44.95 -7.29
CA VAL A 672 78.27 -43.59 -6.82
C VAL A 672 77.00 -42.86 -6.40
N ASN A 673 77.13 -41.94 -5.46
CA ASN A 673 76.02 -41.14 -4.94
C ASN A 673 75.82 -39.86 -5.75
N GLY A 674 74.62 -39.28 -5.69
CA GLY A 674 74.34 -37.99 -6.33
C GLY A 674 74.38 -38.03 -7.86
N VAL A 675 73.90 -39.15 -8.44
CA VAL A 675 73.64 -39.31 -9.87
C VAL A 675 72.23 -38.80 -10.18
N GLN A 676 72.06 -38.17 -11.34
CA GLN A 676 70.77 -37.75 -11.87
C GLN A 676 70.67 -38.15 -13.35
N LEU A 677 69.56 -38.76 -13.71
CA LEU A 677 69.18 -39.13 -15.06
C LEU A 677 68.10 -38.14 -15.56
N SER A 678 68.23 -37.65 -16.79
CA SER A 678 67.35 -36.60 -17.32
C SER A 678 67.05 -36.82 -18.80
N LEU A 679 65.80 -36.54 -19.19
CA LEU A 679 65.31 -36.69 -20.56
C LEU A 679 64.88 -35.34 -21.13
N TYR A 680 65.31 -35.08 -22.36
CA TYR A 680 65.00 -33.88 -23.14
C TYR A 680 64.34 -34.27 -24.47
N PHE A 681 63.55 -33.37 -25.05
CA PHE A 681 62.92 -33.55 -26.36
C PHE A 681 63.40 -32.45 -27.33
N GLN A 682 63.78 -32.86 -28.53
CA GLN A 682 64.33 -32.07 -29.64
C GLN A 682 65.64 -31.30 -29.38
N VAL A 683 65.86 -30.74 -28.18
CA VAL A 683 67.07 -29.94 -27.84
C VAL A 683 67.57 -30.26 -26.44
N ALA A 684 68.78 -30.82 -26.34
CA ALA A 684 69.41 -31.23 -25.08
C ALA A 684 69.95 -30.08 -24.20
N SER A 685 70.11 -28.87 -24.74
CA SER A 685 70.44 -27.66 -23.97
C SER A 685 69.21 -26.92 -23.41
N GLY A 686 68.01 -27.49 -23.57
CA GLY A 686 66.78 -26.96 -22.99
C GLY A 686 66.63 -27.28 -21.50
N GLN A 687 65.39 -27.19 -20.99
CA GLN A 687 65.05 -27.78 -19.69
C GLN A 687 64.68 -29.27 -19.87
N PRO A 688 65.02 -30.16 -18.91
CA PRO A 688 64.55 -31.54 -18.95
C PRO A 688 63.02 -31.60 -18.94
N ILE A 689 62.45 -32.39 -19.84
CA ILE A 689 61.01 -32.67 -19.85
C ILE A 689 60.63 -33.74 -18.81
N LYS A 690 61.62 -34.53 -18.35
CA LYS A 690 61.45 -35.53 -17.30
C LYS A 690 62.79 -35.76 -16.60
N PHE A 691 62.78 -35.68 -15.27
CA PHE A 691 63.84 -36.23 -14.41
C PHE A 691 63.48 -37.66 -14.03
N ASP A 692 64.48 -38.40 -13.57
CA ASP A 692 64.29 -39.75 -13.04
C ASP A 692 63.52 -39.79 -11.71
N THR A 693 63.34 -41.02 -11.23
CA THR A 693 62.88 -41.34 -9.89
C THR A 693 63.78 -42.45 -9.35
N GLU A 694 64.33 -42.24 -8.15
CA GLU A 694 65.12 -43.25 -7.44
C GLU A 694 64.29 -44.52 -7.20
N GLN A 695 64.92 -45.68 -7.38
CA GLN A 695 64.39 -47.01 -7.12
C GLN A 695 65.41 -47.80 -6.29
N ALA A 696 65.00 -48.94 -5.72
CA ALA A 696 65.83 -49.69 -4.78
C ALA A 696 67.23 -50.06 -5.30
N ASP A 697 67.37 -50.32 -6.61
CA ASP A 697 68.61 -50.75 -7.26
C ASP A 697 69.04 -49.83 -8.45
N GLY A 698 68.48 -48.61 -8.57
CA GLY A 698 68.76 -47.73 -9.73
C GLY A 698 67.89 -46.46 -9.87
N LEU A 699 67.97 -45.81 -11.03
CA LEU A 699 67.18 -44.63 -11.41
C LEU A 699 66.24 -44.95 -12.58
N LEU A 700 64.99 -44.47 -12.54
CA LEU A 700 64.00 -44.67 -13.61
C LEU A 700 63.43 -43.34 -14.15
N VAL A 701 63.60 -43.09 -15.45
CA VAL A 701 62.73 -42.19 -16.23
C VAL A 701 61.64 -43.02 -16.90
N LYS A 702 60.37 -42.64 -16.69
CA LYS A 702 59.23 -43.09 -17.47
C LYS A 702 58.41 -41.89 -17.97
N LEU A 703 58.12 -41.87 -19.26
CA LEU A 703 57.29 -40.86 -19.93
C LEU A 703 56.26 -41.56 -20.81
N ASP A 704 55.02 -41.61 -20.33
CA ASP A 704 53.87 -42.07 -21.09
C ASP A 704 53.42 -41.02 -22.11
N ASN A 705 52.93 -41.46 -23.27
CA ASN A 705 52.47 -40.60 -24.38
C ASN A 705 53.51 -39.57 -24.88
N ALA A 706 54.79 -39.95 -24.85
CA ALA A 706 55.86 -39.27 -25.58
C ALA A 706 55.49 -39.11 -27.07
N GLN A 707 55.81 -37.96 -27.65
CA GLN A 707 55.51 -37.64 -29.04
C GLN A 707 56.60 -38.14 -30.00
N VAL A 708 56.31 -38.11 -31.30
CA VAL A 708 57.28 -38.47 -32.36
C VAL A 708 58.42 -37.45 -32.39
N GLY A 709 59.67 -37.92 -32.40
CA GLY A 709 60.85 -37.09 -32.63
C GLY A 709 62.08 -37.54 -31.87
N ARG A 710 63.10 -36.66 -31.86
CA ARG A 710 64.38 -36.91 -31.21
C ARG A 710 64.32 -36.63 -29.72
N TYR A 711 64.86 -37.57 -28.94
CA TYR A 711 65.04 -37.45 -27.49
C TYR A 711 66.52 -37.55 -27.14
N TYR A 712 66.89 -36.90 -26.04
CA TYR A 712 68.24 -36.94 -25.50
C TYR A 712 68.20 -37.37 -24.04
N ILE A 713 69.07 -38.31 -23.69
CA ILE A 713 69.32 -38.74 -22.32
C ILE A 713 70.55 -37.99 -21.83
N ARG A 714 70.52 -37.51 -20.59
CA ARG A 714 71.70 -37.07 -19.85
C ARG A 714 71.83 -37.91 -18.60
N ILE A 715 72.99 -38.48 -18.36
CA ILE A 715 73.40 -38.96 -17.03
C ILE A 715 74.38 -37.93 -16.49
N PHE A 716 74.23 -37.54 -15.24
CA PHE A 716 75.09 -36.59 -14.54
C PHE A 716 75.44 -37.16 -13.17
N THR A 717 76.69 -37.06 -12.73
CA THR A 717 77.06 -37.29 -11.33
C THR A 717 77.75 -36.07 -10.75
N SER A 718 77.34 -35.69 -9.54
CA SER A 718 77.92 -34.58 -8.80
C SER A 718 79.30 -34.88 -8.20
N GLN A 719 79.71 -36.15 -8.15
CA GLN A 719 81.00 -36.61 -7.62
C GLN A 719 81.53 -37.83 -8.40
N PRO A 720 82.00 -37.66 -9.64
CA PRO A 720 82.69 -38.73 -10.37
C PRO A 720 83.99 -39.11 -9.66
N ASN A 721 84.22 -40.40 -9.45
CA ASN A 721 85.50 -40.92 -8.94
C ASN A 721 86.06 -41.99 -9.90
N PRO A 722 86.99 -41.64 -10.80
CA PRO A 722 87.60 -42.59 -11.74
C PRO A 722 88.25 -43.82 -11.09
N ALA A 723 88.72 -43.72 -9.84
CA ALA A 723 89.38 -44.82 -9.14
C ALA A 723 88.39 -45.83 -8.51
N GLU A 724 87.14 -45.43 -8.28
CA GLU A 724 86.08 -46.28 -7.71
C GLU A 724 84.95 -46.58 -8.71
N ALA A 725 85.00 -46.00 -9.89
CA ALA A 725 83.98 -46.15 -10.92
C ALA A 725 83.76 -47.62 -11.29
N ARG A 726 82.50 -48.01 -11.37
CA ARG A 726 82.05 -49.38 -11.64
C ARG A 726 81.00 -49.41 -12.75
N PRO A 727 80.76 -50.58 -13.38
CA PRO A 727 79.78 -50.71 -14.44
C PRO A 727 78.36 -50.46 -13.93
N TYR A 728 77.74 -49.36 -14.38
CA TYR A 728 76.30 -49.14 -14.29
C TYR A 728 75.63 -49.65 -15.56
N THR A 729 74.43 -50.22 -15.49
CA THR A 729 73.70 -50.79 -16.63
C THR A 729 72.51 -49.91 -17.00
N MET A 730 72.52 -49.30 -18.19
CA MET A 730 71.41 -48.50 -18.71
C MET A 730 70.57 -49.31 -19.71
N GLN A 731 69.27 -49.48 -19.43
CA GLN A 731 68.29 -50.06 -20.35
C GLN A 731 67.39 -48.97 -20.92
N VAL A 732 67.11 -49.04 -22.23
CA VAL A 732 66.38 -47.99 -22.97
C VAL A 732 65.29 -48.62 -23.84
N SER A 733 64.04 -48.22 -23.66
CA SER A 733 62.87 -48.72 -24.40
C SER A 733 61.94 -47.58 -24.82
N PHE A 734 61.55 -47.56 -26.09
CA PHE A 734 60.72 -46.53 -26.69
C PHE A 734 60.01 -47.00 -27.99
N PRO A 735 59.03 -46.24 -28.53
CA PRO A 735 58.20 -46.63 -29.69
C PRO A 735 58.78 -46.28 -31.08
#